data_AF-A0AAV1REN7-F1
#
_entry.id   AF-A0AAV1REN7-F1
#
_cell.length_a   1.000
_cell.length_b   1.000
_cell.length_c   1.000
_cell.angle_alpha   90.00
_cell.angle_beta   90.00
_cell.angle_gamma   90.00
#
_symmetry.space_group_name_H-M   'P 1'
#
loop_
_entity.id
_entity.type
_entity.pdbx_description
1 polymer ?
#
loop_
_entity_poly.entity_id
_entity_poly.type
_entity_poly.pdbx_seq_one_letter_code
_entity_poly.pdbx_strand_id
1 'polypeptide(L)'
;MAAYTTKRTASIHENKDKRYRQVTVTDLKERTESPTDSDESNRRNRNSSHQTSSNVASSSSSSLDSQENSPIDQVALTVPTTDDPTLSAVTFRTWTLGTLACIVLSFLNQFFWYRREPLVITSISAQIAVVPLGHLMASFITRKVFLKGTKWEFTLNPGPFNVKEHVLITIFANSGAGNVYAIHIVSAVKLFYKKELAFFVALLVVLTTQMLGFGWAGVFRRYLVEPAAMWWPQNLVQVSLFRALHEKEERRKVGLTRNQFFIVAFICSFAYYAFPGYLFPKLTSISWLCWIFPASILAHQLGSGLLGLGIGAFGFDWATVSSYLGSPLASPWFATANIAAGFVLIMYVIIPIGYWLNIYKAKNFPIFSDGLFTSAGQSYDISAITDPKFRIDIDAYERQGLLYLSTMFVMTYGMNFACMTATVVHVFLFHGRDMWELSKSAFKDKKMDVHTIIMRKYNQVPEWWFLCILLLNIVATMFTCEYFKDQLQLPWWGVLLACGIALFFTLPIGVITSTTNQTPGLNVITEYIIGYLYPGYPVANICFKVYGYISMKQGITFLQDFKLGHYMKIPPRAMFMAQVVGTIVAALVHLSTAWWLMEAIPNLCDRESLPPGSPWTCPSDHVFYDASVIWGLIGPRRIFGDLGHYSAINWFFLGGAIAPILVWLAHKVFPNQHWIGLISTPVILGGTLHMPPATSVNYITWIAIGFASGFIAYRYYRDWWSRNNYVLSGALDAGLAFMAVLLYVCLGMHHVSLDWWGSDSEGCLLASCPTAPGVILKGAGGPAGGFSCELEPEPATIEPRFIKLE
;
A
#
# COMPACT_ATOMS: atom_id res chain seq x y z
N MET A 1 -19.22 49.12 22.46
CA MET A 1 -19.34 47.75 23.01
C MET A 1 -18.63 46.72 22.11
N ALA A 2 -17.38 47.00 21.70
CA ALA A 2 -16.56 46.14 20.83
C ALA A 2 -15.07 46.07 21.25
N ALA A 3 -14.75 46.55 22.46
CA ALA A 3 -13.38 46.58 23.00
C ALA A 3 -13.19 45.72 24.27
N TYR A 4 -14.26 45.05 24.75
CA TYR A 4 -14.22 44.21 25.96
C TYR A 4 -14.13 42.70 25.66
N THR A 5 -14.32 42.30 24.40
CA THR A 5 -14.33 40.88 24.00
C THR A 5 -12.95 40.34 23.64
N THR A 6 -11.98 41.22 23.32
CA THR A 6 -10.65 40.82 22.84
C THR A 6 -9.68 40.41 23.97
N LYS A 7 -9.89 40.89 25.20
CA LYS A 7 -9.04 40.52 26.36
C LYS A 7 -9.39 39.17 27.00
N ARG A 8 -10.62 38.66 26.80
CA ARG A 8 -11.03 37.35 27.36
C ARG A 8 -10.63 36.17 26.48
N THR A 9 -10.44 36.38 25.18
CA THR A 9 -10.00 35.35 24.23
C THR A 9 -8.48 35.11 24.29
N ALA A 10 -7.69 36.14 24.61
CA ALA A 10 -6.23 36.01 24.78
C ALA A 10 -5.85 35.23 26.05
N SER A 11 -6.54 35.45 27.17
CA SER A 11 -6.29 34.75 28.44
C SER A 11 -6.70 33.27 28.41
N ILE A 12 -7.67 32.88 27.57
CA ILE A 12 -8.08 31.47 27.39
C ILE A 12 -7.13 30.74 26.42
N HIS A 13 -6.48 31.45 25.49
CA HIS A 13 -5.47 30.86 24.60
C HIS A 13 -4.14 30.59 25.32
N GLU A 14 -3.71 31.48 26.22
CA GLU A 14 -2.43 31.34 26.92
C GLU A 14 -2.42 30.20 27.96
N ASN A 15 -3.60 29.84 28.50
CA ASN A 15 -3.74 28.75 29.48
C ASN A 15 -4.03 27.37 28.84
N LYS A 16 -4.29 27.31 27.53
CA LYS A 16 -4.39 26.04 26.77
C LYS A 16 -3.05 25.63 26.15
N ASP A 17 -2.19 26.58 25.78
CA ASP A 17 -0.86 26.29 25.24
C ASP A 17 0.15 25.77 26.27
N LYS A 18 -0.04 26.07 27.57
CA LYS A 18 0.80 25.48 28.64
C LYS A 18 0.55 23.99 28.86
N ARG A 19 -0.57 23.42 28.36
CA ARG A 19 -0.85 21.98 28.41
C ARG A 19 -0.33 21.20 27.20
N TYR A 20 0.22 21.91 26.20
CA TYR A 20 0.92 21.34 25.04
C TYR A 20 2.45 21.27 25.24
N ARG A 21 2.96 21.50 26.46
CA ARG A 21 4.40 21.67 26.75
C ARG A 21 5.13 20.45 27.33
N GLN A 22 4.60 19.23 27.25
CA GLN A 22 5.34 18.05 27.71
C GLN A 22 5.17 16.84 26.78
N VAL A 23 5.90 16.86 25.66
CA VAL A 23 6.57 15.72 25.00
C VAL A 23 7.62 16.39 24.08
N THR A 24 8.92 16.42 24.36
CA THR A 24 9.90 15.32 24.25
C THR A 24 11.16 15.71 25.04
N VAL A 25 11.71 14.78 25.83
CA VAL A 25 12.89 14.98 26.70
C VAL A 25 14.19 14.81 25.92
N THR A 26 15.00 15.88 25.86
CA THR A 26 16.48 15.82 25.88
C THR A 26 17.01 17.15 26.41
N ASP A 27 17.54 17.14 27.64
CA ASP A 27 18.78 17.80 28.06
C ASP A 27 18.80 18.01 29.58
N LEU A 28 19.39 17.06 30.33
CA LEU A 28 19.89 17.33 31.68
C LEU A 28 21.12 16.44 31.98
N LYS A 29 22.30 17.03 31.71
CA LYS A 29 23.63 16.82 32.31
C LYS A 29 24.21 18.24 32.29
N GLU A 30 24.57 18.93 33.36
CA GLU A 30 25.39 18.63 34.53
C GLU A 30 25.10 19.69 35.60
N ARG A 31 25.13 19.32 36.88
CA ARG A 31 25.92 20.02 37.92
C ARG A 31 25.72 19.33 39.27
N THR A 32 26.77 18.62 39.64
CA THR A 32 27.08 18.22 41.01
C THR A 32 27.62 19.45 41.73
N GLU A 33 27.11 19.78 42.92
CA GLU A 33 27.87 20.28 44.08
C GLU A 33 26.90 20.58 45.23
N SER A 34 27.04 19.81 46.31
CA SER A 34 26.64 20.16 47.68
C SER A 34 27.85 20.83 48.36
N PRO A 35 27.68 21.67 49.41
CA PRO A 35 27.53 21.08 50.74
C PRO A 35 26.69 21.87 51.77
N THR A 36 26.17 21.11 52.74
CA THR A 36 25.99 21.36 54.20
C THR A 36 25.66 22.76 54.74
N ASP A 37 24.59 22.87 55.55
CA ASP A 37 24.73 23.24 56.98
C ASP A 37 23.46 22.99 57.81
N SER A 38 23.70 22.89 59.12
CA SER A 38 22.90 22.39 60.24
C SER A 38 21.97 23.43 60.91
N ASP A 39 21.27 22.95 61.97
CA ASP A 39 20.67 23.70 63.10
C ASP A 39 19.23 24.24 62.92
N GLU A 40 18.33 24.28 63.92
CA GLU A 40 18.14 23.60 65.21
C GLU A 40 16.76 24.07 65.75
N SER A 41 16.00 23.17 66.39
CA SER A 41 15.12 23.41 67.56
C SER A 41 13.82 24.28 67.53
N ASN A 42 12.73 23.58 67.92
CA ASN A 42 11.81 23.81 69.06
C ASN A 42 10.56 24.72 69.05
N ARG A 43 9.43 24.03 69.37
CA ARG A 43 8.38 24.28 70.40
C ARG A 43 7.02 24.94 70.05
N ARG A 44 5.98 24.07 70.18
CA ARG A 44 4.67 24.18 70.91
C ARG A 44 3.82 25.46 70.71
N ASN A 45 2.49 25.48 70.51
CA ASN A 45 1.43 24.61 71.02
C ASN A 45 0.04 24.97 70.39
N ARG A 46 -0.89 23.99 70.41
CA ARG A 46 -2.37 24.05 70.54
C ARG A 46 -3.32 24.36 69.35
N ASN A 47 -4.01 23.27 68.96
CA ASN A 47 -5.45 23.07 68.73
C ASN A 47 -6.26 24.07 67.88
N SER A 48 -6.65 23.64 66.67
CA SER A 48 -8.05 23.58 66.28
C SER A 48 -8.28 22.50 65.21
N SER A 49 -9.50 21.99 65.22
CA SER A 49 -10.05 20.82 64.55
C SER A 49 -10.21 20.91 63.02
N HIS A 50 -10.25 19.72 62.42
CA HIS A 50 -10.75 19.34 61.09
C HIS A 50 -9.77 19.16 59.92
N GLN A 51 -9.87 17.96 59.34
CA GLN A 51 -9.51 17.56 57.97
C GLN A 51 -8.03 17.65 57.57
N THR A 52 -7.30 16.53 57.67
CA THR A 52 -6.42 16.02 56.59
C THR A 52 -5.76 14.70 56.99
N SER A 53 -6.06 13.62 56.27
CA SER A 53 -5.26 12.38 56.29
C SER A 53 -5.23 11.84 54.88
N SER A 54 -4.25 12.31 54.09
CA SER A 54 -3.76 11.70 52.84
C SER A 54 -2.82 12.68 52.12
N ASN A 55 -1.63 12.95 52.65
CA ASN A 55 -0.62 13.76 51.96
C ASN A 55 0.81 13.21 52.16
N VAL A 56 0.99 11.89 52.02
CA VAL A 56 2.33 11.25 51.96
C VAL A 56 2.48 10.29 50.77
N ALA A 57 1.55 10.30 49.80
CA ALA A 57 1.59 9.37 48.66
C ALA A 57 1.64 10.06 47.27
N SER A 58 1.97 11.35 47.18
CA SER A 58 1.84 12.13 45.94
C SER A 58 3.15 12.59 45.29
N SER A 59 4.32 12.24 45.84
CA SER A 59 5.61 12.60 45.22
C SER A 59 6.41 11.41 44.65
N SER A 60 5.95 10.17 44.84
CA SER A 60 6.57 8.95 44.28
C SER A 60 5.76 8.31 43.14
N SER A 61 4.54 8.78 42.86
CA SER A 61 3.67 8.23 41.81
C SER A 61 3.89 8.86 40.43
N SER A 62 4.46 10.06 40.33
CA SER A 62 4.63 10.75 39.04
C SER A 62 5.76 10.18 38.16
N SER A 63 6.68 9.39 38.72
CA SER A 63 7.76 8.75 37.95
C SER A 63 7.44 7.32 37.45
N LEU A 64 6.40 6.67 37.99
CA LEU A 64 6.03 5.28 37.64
C LEU A 64 4.98 5.22 36.52
N ASP A 65 4.03 6.17 36.45
CA ASP A 65 3.00 6.20 35.40
C ASP A 65 3.59 6.39 33.98
N SER A 66 4.78 6.99 33.87
CA SER A 66 5.48 7.16 32.57
C SER A 66 6.09 5.87 32.01
N GLN A 67 6.07 4.75 32.75
CA GLN A 67 6.53 3.43 32.29
C GLN A 67 5.40 2.45 31.94
N GLU A 68 4.12 2.78 32.20
CA GLU A 68 3.03 1.81 32.00
C GLU A 68 2.54 1.67 30.55
N ASN A 69 2.78 2.66 29.68
CA ASN A 69 2.17 2.69 28.34
C ASN A 69 3.15 3.12 27.23
N SER A 70 2.79 2.83 25.98
CA SER A 70 3.61 3.14 24.80
C SER A 70 3.74 4.65 24.60
N PRO A 71 4.90 5.17 24.13
CA PRO A 71 5.09 6.61 23.87
C PRO A 71 4.26 7.14 22.69
N ILE A 72 3.70 6.26 21.85
CA ILE A 72 2.85 6.66 20.72
C ILE A 72 1.39 6.68 21.17
N ASP A 73 0.78 7.86 21.21
CA ASP A 73 -0.62 8.08 21.63
C ASP A 73 -1.59 7.09 20.97
N GLN A 74 -1.49 6.89 19.65
CA GLN A 74 -2.41 6.02 18.92
C GLN A 74 -2.30 4.56 19.40
N VAL A 75 -1.08 4.09 19.70
CA VAL A 75 -0.84 2.74 20.24
C VAL A 75 -1.35 2.66 21.68
N ALA A 76 -1.01 3.65 22.51
CA ALA A 76 -1.40 3.72 23.92
C ALA A 76 -2.92 3.69 24.13
N LEU A 77 -3.70 4.23 23.18
CA LEU A 77 -5.17 4.23 23.21
C LEU A 77 -5.78 2.92 22.69
N THR A 78 -5.09 2.20 21.80
CA THR A 78 -5.67 1.09 21.04
C THR A 78 -5.16 -0.29 21.46
N VAL A 79 -3.91 -0.41 21.91
CA VAL A 79 -3.28 -1.70 22.21
C VAL A 79 -3.36 -1.99 23.71
N PRO A 80 -3.85 -3.18 24.13
CA PRO A 80 -3.90 -3.53 25.55
C PRO A 80 -2.50 -3.78 26.11
N THR A 81 -2.25 -3.42 27.36
CA THR A 81 -0.98 -3.67 28.07
C THR A 81 -0.99 -4.97 28.87
N THR A 82 -2.08 -5.74 28.83
CA THR A 82 -2.25 -7.01 29.55
C THR A 82 -2.10 -8.22 28.62
N ASP A 83 -1.76 -9.38 29.20
CA ASP A 83 -1.64 -10.65 28.50
C ASP A 83 -1.98 -11.84 29.41
N ASP A 84 -2.61 -12.87 28.85
CA ASP A 84 -2.81 -14.18 29.47
C ASP A 84 -2.05 -15.26 28.69
N PRO A 85 -0.87 -15.70 29.18
CA PRO A 85 -0.05 -16.73 28.53
C PRO A 85 -0.67 -18.13 28.49
N THR A 86 -1.76 -18.38 29.25
CA THR A 86 -2.39 -19.71 29.31
C THR A 86 -3.32 -19.99 28.13
N LEU A 87 -3.72 -18.94 27.40
CA LEU A 87 -4.59 -19.06 26.22
C LEU A 87 -3.87 -19.77 25.07
N SER A 88 -4.50 -20.84 24.57
CA SER A 88 -4.01 -21.58 23.40
C SER A 88 -4.19 -20.77 22.11
N ALA A 89 -3.12 -20.62 21.33
CA ALA A 89 -3.15 -19.92 20.03
C ALA A 89 -3.23 -20.87 18.83
N VAL A 90 -2.49 -21.98 18.86
CA VAL A 90 -2.46 -22.99 17.80
C VAL A 90 -3.42 -24.11 18.18
N THR A 91 -4.57 -24.18 17.50
CA THR A 91 -5.57 -25.23 17.72
C THR A 91 -6.03 -25.82 16.40
N PHE A 92 -6.83 -26.88 16.46
CA PHE A 92 -7.47 -27.44 15.27
C PHE A 92 -8.29 -26.39 14.51
N ARG A 93 -9.03 -25.53 15.24
CA ARG A 93 -9.81 -24.43 14.65
C ARG A 93 -8.91 -23.46 13.89
N THR A 94 -7.74 -23.13 14.43
CA THR A 94 -6.78 -22.26 13.76
C THR A 94 -6.39 -22.80 12.39
N TRP A 95 -6.06 -24.09 12.31
CA TRP A 95 -5.68 -24.73 11.06
C TRP A 95 -6.83 -24.80 10.06
N THR A 96 -8.02 -25.22 10.49
CA THR A 96 -9.15 -25.39 9.58
C THR A 96 -9.71 -24.07 9.08
N LEU A 97 -10.00 -23.12 9.99
CA LEU A 97 -10.57 -21.83 9.62
C LEU A 97 -9.52 -20.92 8.96
N GLY A 98 -8.27 -20.97 9.43
CA GLY A 98 -7.16 -20.23 8.84
C GLY A 98 -6.89 -20.66 7.40
N THR A 99 -6.69 -21.96 7.16
CA THR A 99 -6.43 -22.47 5.81
C THR A 99 -7.61 -22.22 4.88
N LEU A 100 -8.85 -22.44 5.34
CA LEU A 100 -10.05 -22.16 4.54
C LEU A 100 -10.16 -20.68 4.18
N ALA A 101 -9.96 -19.77 5.14
CA ALA A 101 -9.99 -18.33 4.89
C ALA A 101 -8.89 -17.92 3.90
N CYS A 102 -7.69 -18.48 4.04
CA CYS A 102 -6.58 -18.28 3.12
C CYS A 102 -6.95 -18.70 1.69
N ILE A 103 -7.51 -19.90 1.49
CA ILE A 103 -7.92 -20.40 0.18
C ILE A 103 -9.00 -19.51 -0.44
N VAL A 104 -10.06 -19.19 0.32
CA VAL A 104 -11.19 -18.39 -0.18
C VAL A 104 -10.74 -16.98 -0.58
N LEU A 105 -9.94 -16.32 0.27
CA LEU A 105 -9.43 -14.98 -0.05
C LEU A 105 -8.48 -14.99 -1.25
N SER A 106 -7.59 -15.99 -1.35
CA SER A 106 -6.67 -16.12 -2.48
C SER A 106 -7.42 -16.26 -3.79
N PHE A 107 -8.45 -17.12 -3.81
CA PHE A 107 -9.30 -17.32 -4.97
C PHE A 107 -10.03 -16.04 -5.37
N LEU A 108 -10.74 -15.39 -4.44
CA LEU A 108 -11.54 -14.20 -4.73
C LEU A 108 -10.66 -13.04 -5.20
N ASN A 109 -9.54 -12.79 -4.53
CA ASN A 109 -8.63 -11.70 -4.91
C ASN A 109 -8.00 -11.96 -6.27
N GLN A 110 -7.56 -13.18 -6.57
CA GLN A 110 -7.04 -13.49 -7.90
C GLN A 110 -8.12 -13.36 -8.99
N PHE A 111 -9.34 -13.80 -8.69
CA PHE A 111 -10.45 -13.76 -9.63
C PHE A 111 -10.83 -12.33 -10.03
N PHE A 112 -10.95 -11.42 -9.05
CA PHE A 112 -11.29 -10.02 -9.31
C PHE A 112 -10.12 -9.22 -9.89
N TRP A 113 -8.88 -9.73 -9.83
CA TRP A 113 -7.69 -9.00 -10.25
C TRP A 113 -7.65 -8.64 -11.74
N TYR A 114 -8.10 -9.55 -12.62
CA TYR A 114 -8.13 -9.31 -14.08
C TYR A 114 -9.21 -8.34 -14.53
N ARG A 115 -10.02 -7.83 -13.59
CA ARG A 115 -11.11 -6.90 -13.93
C ARG A 115 -10.63 -5.46 -14.11
N ARG A 116 -11.42 -4.67 -14.82
CA ARG A 116 -11.21 -3.23 -15.08
C ARG A 116 -11.07 -2.42 -13.78
N GLU A 117 -11.88 -2.75 -12.79
CA GLU A 117 -11.78 -2.19 -11.44
C GLU A 117 -11.63 -3.37 -10.47
N PRO A 118 -10.39 -3.68 -10.04
CA PRO A 118 -10.16 -4.84 -9.19
C PRO A 118 -10.67 -4.59 -7.78
N LEU A 119 -11.37 -5.58 -7.23
CA LEU A 119 -11.81 -5.58 -5.84
C LEU A 119 -10.78 -6.32 -4.99
N VAL A 120 -10.27 -5.65 -3.95
CA VAL A 120 -9.34 -6.24 -2.99
C VAL A 120 -10.07 -6.55 -1.69
N ILE A 121 -10.26 -7.83 -1.42
CA ILE A 121 -10.85 -8.33 -0.18
C ILE A 121 -9.73 -8.53 0.84
N THR A 122 -9.74 -7.70 1.88
CA THR A 122 -8.72 -7.72 2.93
C THR A 122 -8.97 -8.83 3.95
N SER A 123 -7.96 -9.13 4.79
CA SER A 123 -8.07 -10.07 5.91
C SER A 123 -9.08 -9.66 6.98
N ILE A 124 -9.54 -8.41 6.98
CA ILE A 124 -10.60 -7.90 7.86
C ILE A 124 -11.92 -8.66 7.61
N SER A 125 -12.25 -8.97 6.36
CA SER A 125 -13.46 -9.73 6.03
C SER A 125 -13.44 -11.13 6.66
N ALA A 126 -12.29 -11.80 6.62
CA ALA A 126 -12.11 -13.08 7.31
C ALA A 126 -12.15 -12.93 8.84
N GLN A 127 -11.56 -11.87 9.40
CA GLN A 127 -11.64 -11.56 10.83
C GLN A 127 -13.10 -11.42 11.31
N ILE A 128 -14.03 -10.99 10.46
CA ILE A 128 -15.44 -10.90 10.84
C ILE A 128 -16.16 -12.22 10.62
N ALA A 129 -15.97 -12.85 9.46
CA ALA A 129 -16.62 -14.12 9.10
C ALA A 129 -16.27 -15.26 10.06
N VAL A 130 -15.05 -15.27 10.60
CA VAL A 130 -14.54 -16.33 11.48
C VAL A 130 -15.15 -16.27 12.87
N VAL A 131 -15.64 -15.13 13.37
CA VAL A 131 -16.21 -15.04 14.73
C VAL A 131 -17.36 -16.03 14.95
N PRO A 132 -18.47 -15.99 14.16
CA PRO A 132 -19.56 -16.95 14.35
C PRO A 132 -19.10 -18.39 14.11
N LEU A 133 -18.26 -18.64 13.10
CA LEU A 133 -17.74 -19.97 12.79
C LEU A 133 -16.87 -20.54 13.93
N GLY A 134 -16.03 -19.71 14.54
CA GLY A 134 -15.17 -20.07 15.66
C GLY A 134 -15.97 -20.44 16.90
N HIS A 135 -17.01 -19.67 17.22
CA HIS A 135 -17.93 -20.00 18.32
C HIS A 135 -18.73 -21.27 18.05
N LEU A 136 -19.22 -21.48 16.82
CA LEU A 136 -19.92 -22.71 16.42
C LEU A 136 -18.99 -23.93 16.51
N MET A 137 -17.77 -23.84 16.00
CA MET A 137 -16.78 -24.93 16.14
C MET A 137 -16.43 -25.18 17.62
N ALA A 138 -16.37 -24.15 18.46
CA ALA A 138 -16.15 -24.31 19.89
C ALA A 138 -17.32 -25.00 20.62
N SER A 139 -18.55 -24.86 20.14
CA SER A 139 -19.72 -25.55 20.73
C SER A 139 -19.88 -26.97 20.21
N PHE A 140 -19.58 -27.25 18.94
CA PHE A 140 -19.83 -28.55 18.32
C PHE A 140 -18.66 -29.55 18.40
N ILE A 141 -17.41 -29.08 18.42
CA ILE A 141 -16.25 -29.99 18.39
C ILE A 141 -16.04 -30.65 19.74
N THR A 142 -15.77 -31.96 19.70
CA THR A 142 -15.52 -32.77 20.90
C THR A 142 -14.33 -32.28 21.72
N ARG A 143 -14.51 -32.26 23.04
CA ARG A 143 -13.44 -32.00 24.03
C ARG A 143 -12.68 -33.27 24.41
N LYS A 144 -12.95 -34.40 23.75
CA LYS A 144 -12.28 -35.67 24.03
C LYS A 144 -10.78 -35.52 23.79
N VAL A 145 -10.01 -35.92 24.78
CA VAL A 145 -8.55 -36.02 24.68
C VAL A 145 -8.22 -37.31 23.94
N PHE A 146 -7.54 -37.18 22.81
CA PHE A 146 -7.04 -38.29 22.00
C PHE A 146 -5.62 -38.66 22.45
N LEU A 147 -5.28 -39.95 22.34
CA LEU A 147 -3.94 -40.48 22.66
C LEU A 147 -3.46 -40.16 24.08
N LYS A 148 -4.39 -40.15 25.03
CA LYS A 148 -4.16 -39.84 26.45
C LYS A 148 -3.05 -40.71 27.04
N GLY A 149 -2.04 -40.08 27.64
CA GLY A 149 -0.89 -40.77 28.25
C GLY A 149 0.27 -41.08 27.29
N THR A 150 0.21 -40.61 26.04
CA THR A 150 1.34 -40.67 25.10
C THR A 150 1.95 -39.28 24.89
N LYS A 151 3.14 -39.21 24.29
CA LYS A 151 3.76 -37.92 23.87
C LYS A 151 2.95 -37.16 22.82
N TRP A 152 1.92 -37.78 22.24
CA TRP A 152 1.06 -37.24 21.18
C TRP A 152 -0.35 -36.93 21.68
N GLU A 153 -0.53 -36.70 22.98
CA GLU A 153 -1.82 -36.32 23.56
C GLU A 153 -2.29 -34.97 22.98
N PHE A 154 -3.51 -34.94 22.39
CA PHE A 154 -4.10 -33.71 21.89
C PHE A 154 -5.62 -33.69 22.03
N THR A 155 -6.20 -32.50 22.03
CA THR A 155 -7.64 -32.25 22.00
C THR A 155 -8.01 -31.40 20.80
N LEU A 156 -9.13 -31.70 20.16
CA LEU A 156 -9.66 -30.90 19.05
C LEU A 156 -10.32 -29.60 19.55
N ASN A 157 -10.69 -29.54 20.82
CA ASN A 157 -11.32 -28.38 21.44
C ASN A 157 -10.72 -28.11 22.83
N PRO A 158 -9.58 -27.39 22.89
CA PRO A 158 -8.88 -27.11 24.15
C PRO A 158 -9.61 -26.10 25.05
N GLY A 159 -10.55 -25.32 24.51
CA GLY A 159 -11.24 -24.28 25.26
C GLY A 159 -12.20 -23.46 24.40
N PRO A 160 -12.84 -22.42 24.98
CA PRO A 160 -13.66 -21.48 24.21
C PRO A 160 -12.82 -20.76 23.14
N PHE A 161 -13.49 -20.31 22.08
CA PHE A 161 -12.84 -19.51 21.04
C PHE A 161 -12.30 -18.22 21.64
N ASN A 162 -11.00 -17.97 21.48
CA ASN A 162 -10.30 -16.86 22.10
C ASN A 162 -9.60 -15.95 21.08
N VAL A 163 -9.17 -14.77 21.53
CA VAL A 163 -8.54 -13.76 20.66
C VAL A 163 -7.23 -14.23 20.03
N LYS A 164 -6.45 -15.09 20.69
CA LYS A 164 -5.16 -15.57 20.15
C LYS A 164 -5.34 -16.54 18.98
N GLU A 165 -6.30 -17.46 19.10
CA GLU A 165 -6.71 -18.30 17.96
C GLU A 165 -7.21 -17.43 16.81
N HIS A 166 -8.03 -16.42 17.12
CA HIS A 166 -8.61 -15.56 16.11
C HIS A 166 -7.55 -14.75 15.34
N VAL A 167 -6.60 -14.15 16.04
CA VAL A 167 -5.49 -13.41 15.41
C VAL A 167 -4.70 -14.33 14.50
N LEU A 168 -4.39 -15.56 14.93
CA LEU A 168 -3.62 -16.48 14.13
C LEU A 168 -4.38 -16.96 12.88
N ILE A 169 -5.71 -17.15 12.96
CA ILE A 169 -6.57 -17.39 11.78
C ILE A 169 -6.50 -16.20 10.82
N THR A 170 -6.55 -14.97 11.32
CA THR A 170 -6.44 -13.77 10.49
C THR A 170 -5.07 -13.64 9.82
N ILE A 171 -3.98 -14.13 10.43
CA ILE A 171 -2.65 -14.17 9.78
C ILE A 171 -2.63 -15.14 8.58
N PHE A 172 -3.26 -16.31 8.71
CA PHE A 172 -3.47 -17.19 7.55
C PHE A 172 -4.29 -16.49 6.46
N ALA A 173 -5.39 -15.84 6.85
CA ALA A 173 -6.22 -15.09 5.95
C ALA A 173 -5.46 -13.93 5.27
N ASN A 174 -4.56 -13.25 5.99
CA ASN A 174 -3.72 -12.18 5.47
C ASN A 174 -2.79 -12.66 4.35
N SER A 175 -2.27 -13.88 4.48
CA SER A 175 -1.46 -14.50 3.44
C SER A 175 -2.26 -14.70 2.14
N GLY A 176 -3.55 -15.03 2.24
CA GLY A 176 -4.44 -15.14 1.07
C GLY A 176 -5.10 -13.84 0.62
N ALA A 177 -5.09 -12.80 1.46
CA ALA A 177 -5.53 -11.46 1.08
C ALA A 177 -4.46 -10.72 0.25
N GLY A 178 -3.18 -11.07 0.46
CA GLY A 178 -2.06 -10.49 -0.26
C GLY A 178 -2.00 -10.97 -1.70
N ASN A 179 -1.97 -10.03 -2.65
CA ASN A 179 -1.86 -10.39 -4.06
C ASN A 179 -0.45 -10.89 -4.43
N VAL A 180 -0.38 -12.01 -5.16
CA VAL A 180 0.84 -12.66 -5.62
C VAL A 180 1.32 -12.01 -6.92
N TYR A 181 2.13 -10.95 -6.78
CA TYR A 181 2.63 -10.15 -7.90
C TYR A 181 3.43 -10.93 -8.97
N ALA A 182 4.00 -12.09 -8.62
CA ALA A 182 4.69 -12.95 -9.59
C ALA A 182 3.76 -13.50 -10.70
N ILE A 183 2.44 -13.50 -10.48
CA ILE A 183 1.46 -13.91 -11.50
C ILE A 183 1.49 -12.99 -12.71
N HIS A 184 1.86 -11.71 -12.53
CA HIS A 184 2.04 -10.80 -13.65
C HIS A 184 3.11 -11.29 -14.65
N ILE A 185 4.13 -12.03 -14.20
CA ILE A 185 5.08 -12.67 -15.13
C ILE A 185 4.36 -13.72 -15.97
N VAL A 186 3.55 -14.55 -15.33
CA VAL A 186 2.78 -15.62 -15.99
C VAL A 186 1.82 -15.01 -17.02
N SER A 187 1.07 -13.98 -16.63
CA SER A 187 0.15 -13.27 -17.51
C SER A 187 0.88 -12.54 -18.65
N ALA A 188 1.98 -11.84 -18.38
CA ALA A 188 2.80 -11.19 -19.41
C ALA A 188 3.28 -12.19 -20.47
N VAL A 189 3.85 -13.33 -20.05
CA VAL A 189 4.39 -14.33 -20.98
C VAL A 189 3.29 -15.05 -21.75
N LYS A 190 2.21 -15.50 -21.10
CA LYS A 190 1.14 -16.28 -21.74
C LYS A 190 0.15 -15.44 -22.53
N LEU A 191 -0.33 -14.30 -22.00
CA LEU A 191 -1.41 -13.53 -22.60
C LEU A 191 -0.90 -12.46 -23.59
N PHE A 192 0.15 -11.73 -23.22
CA PHE A 192 0.62 -10.58 -24.00
C PHE A 192 1.68 -11.00 -25.03
N TYR A 193 2.76 -11.65 -24.57
CA TYR A 193 3.78 -12.18 -25.48
C TYR A 193 3.33 -13.45 -26.23
N LYS A 194 2.21 -14.08 -25.82
CA LYS A 194 1.61 -15.29 -26.44
C LYS A 194 2.59 -16.46 -26.55
N LYS A 195 3.30 -16.75 -25.46
CA LYS A 195 4.36 -17.76 -25.40
C LYS A 195 4.09 -18.81 -24.34
N GLU A 196 4.76 -19.96 -24.51
CA GLU A 196 4.61 -21.07 -23.58
C GLU A 196 5.47 -20.85 -22.32
N LEU A 197 4.81 -20.94 -21.17
CA LEU A 197 5.43 -21.03 -19.85
C LEU A 197 4.88 -22.30 -19.20
N ALA A 198 5.74 -23.17 -18.69
CA ALA A 198 5.28 -24.40 -18.03
C ALA A 198 4.71 -24.08 -16.64
N PHE A 199 3.61 -24.74 -16.26
CA PHE A 199 2.96 -24.55 -14.95
C PHE A 199 3.94 -24.74 -13.79
N PHE A 200 4.78 -25.78 -13.87
CA PHE A 200 5.78 -26.09 -12.85
C PHE A 200 6.84 -24.97 -12.70
N VAL A 201 7.26 -24.36 -13.81
CA VAL A 201 8.21 -23.23 -13.79
C VAL A 201 7.57 -22.00 -13.16
N ALA A 202 6.32 -21.69 -13.54
CA ALA A 202 5.55 -20.64 -12.92
C ALA A 202 5.37 -20.86 -11.41
N LEU A 203 5.12 -22.10 -10.99
CA LEU A 203 4.98 -22.47 -9.57
C LEU A 203 6.28 -22.23 -8.79
N LEU A 204 7.43 -22.63 -9.32
CA LEU A 204 8.72 -22.39 -8.69
C LEU A 204 9.01 -20.89 -8.54
N VAL A 205 8.77 -20.09 -9.57
CA VAL A 205 8.94 -18.63 -9.51
C VAL A 205 7.99 -18.01 -8.49
N VAL A 206 6.72 -18.39 -8.50
CA VAL A 206 5.73 -17.89 -7.53
C VAL A 206 6.13 -18.24 -6.10
N LEU A 207 6.46 -19.50 -5.79
CA LEU A 207 6.83 -19.90 -4.44
C LEU A 207 8.11 -19.22 -3.95
N THR A 208 9.15 -19.20 -4.78
CA THR A 208 10.45 -18.62 -4.39
C THR A 208 10.35 -17.12 -4.16
N THR A 209 9.63 -16.38 -5.01
CA THR A 209 9.44 -14.93 -4.85
C THR A 209 8.65 -14.56 -3.59
N GLN A 210 7.64 -15.36 -3.22
CA GLN A 210 6.85 -15.08 -2.02
C GLN A 210 7.61 -15.39 -0.72
N MET A 211 8.51 -16.38 -0.73
CA MET A 211 9.23 -16.81 0.49
C MET A 211 10.58 -16.13 0.69
N LEU A 212 11.21 -15.61 -0.37
CA LEU A 212 12.56 -15.03 -0.30
C LEU A 212 12.66 -13.88 0.70
N GLY A 213 11.64 -13.02 0.76
CA GLY A 213 11.57 -11.89 1.69
C GLY A 213 11.56 -12.26 3.17
N PHE A 214 11.05 -13.44 3.52
CA PHE A 214 11.00 -13.89 4.91
C PHE A 214 12.41 -14.10 5.47
N GLY A 215 13.36 -14.48 4.61
CA GLY A 215 14.73 -14.74 4.98
C GLY A 215 15.44 -13.56 5.65
N TRP A 216 15.37 -12.36 5.06
CA TRP A 216 15.99 -11.17 5.66
C TRP A 216 15.05 -10.38 6.56
N ALA A 217 13.73 -10.65 6.55
CA ALA A 217 12.82 -10.12 7.56
C ALA A 217 13.31 -10.47 8.98
N GLY A 218 13.88 -11.66 9.18
CA GLY A 218 14.50 -12.05 10.45
C GLY A 218 15.57 -11.06 10.95
N VAL A 219 16.42 -10.55 10.04
CA VAL A 219 17.48 -9.58 10.34
C VAL A 219 16.89 -8.22 10.75
N PHE A 220 15.80 -7.81 10.10
CA PHE A 220 15.19 -6.49 10.34
C PHE A 220 14.16 -6.46 11.47
N ARG A 221 13.77 -7.63 12.01
CA ARG A 221 12.79 -7.75 13.09
C ARG A 221 13.12 -6.87 14.29
N ARG A 222 14.39 -6.85 14.69
CA ARG A 222 14.88 -6.02 15.80
C ARG A 222 14.70 -4.51 15.55
N TYR A 223 14.83 -4.07 14.30
CA TYR A 223 14.78 -2.65 13.96
C TYR A 223 13.36 -2.15 13.70
N LEU A 224 12.49 -3.02 13.18
CA LEU A 224 11.16 -2.62 12.70
C LEU A 224 10.00 -3.10 13.59
N VAL A 225 10.21 -4.08 14.48
CA VAL A 225 9.14 -4.64 15.34
C VAL A 225 9.30 -4.22 16.79
N GLU A 226 10.51 -4.31 17.35
CA GLU A 226 10.74 -4.07 18.78
C GLU A 226 10.64 -2.59 19.21
N PRO A 227 11.09 -1.60 18.41
CA PRO A 227 11.02 -0.20 18.82
C PRO A 227 9.59 0.35 18.82
N ALA A 228 9.26 1.19 19.81
CA ALA A 228 7.95 1.85 19.90
C ALA A 228 7.72 2.89 18.79
N ALA A 229 8.78 3.53 18.29
CA ALA A 229 8.69 4.51 17.20
C ALA A 229 8.17 3.90 15.89
N MET A 230 8.41 2.60 15.67
CA MET A 230 7.90 1.84 14.52
C MET A 230 6.55 1.24 14.90
N TRP A 231 5.47 2.00 14.67
CA TRP A 231 4.17 1.74 15.28
C TRP A 231 3.15 1.06 14.34
N TRP A 232 3.39 1.06 13.02
CA TRP A 232 2.60 0.35 12.00
C TRP A 232 1.11 0.71 12.01
N PRO A 233 0.72 1.85 11.40
CA PRO A 233 -0.62 2.42 11.50
C PRO A 233 -1.74 1.46 11.09
N GLN A 234 -1.55 0.73 9.99
CA GLN A 234 -2.52 -0.24 9.48
C GLN A 234 -2.89 -1.32 10.50
N ASN A 235 -1.95 -1.74 11.36
CA ASN A 235 -2.21 -2.79 12.34
C ASN A 235 -3.19 -2.35 13.43
N LEU A 236 -3.29 -1.04 13.70
CA LEU A 236 -4.22 -0.53 14.71
C LEU A 236 -5.68 -0.73 14.31
N VAL A 237 -5.97 -0.77 13.00
CA VAL A 237 -7.29 -1.14 12.49
C VAL A 237 -7.66 -2.56 12.94
N GLN A 238 -6.76 -3.52 12.70
CA GLN A 238 -6.99 -4.91 13.06
C GLN A 238 -7.05 -5.12 14.58
N VAL A 239 -6.15 -4.50 15.34
CA VAL A 239 -6.17 -4.55 16.81
C VAL A 239 -7.49 -4.01 17.35
N SER A 240 -7.92 -2.83 16.88
CA SER A 240 -9.18 -2.21 17.33
C SER A 240 -10.39 -3.11 17.04
N LEU A 241 -10.40 -3.78 15.88
CA LEU A 241 -11.46 -4.72 15.50
C LEU A 241 -11.43 -5.99 16.36
N PHE A 242 -10.27 -6.59 16.64
CA PHE A 242 -10.18 -7.75 17.54
C PHE A 242 -10.75 -7.43 18.92
N ARG A 243 -10.38 -6.26 19.43
CA ARG A 243 -10.90 -5.76 20.69
C ARG A 243 -12.41 -5.57 20.61
N ALA A 244 -12.95 -5.00 19.53
CA ALA A 244 -14.39 -4.80 19.35
C ALA A 244 -15.19 -6.11 19.37
N LEU A 245 -14.60 -7.20 18.86
CA LEU A 245 -15.24 -8.50 18.73
C LEU A 245 -15.10 -9.38 19.99
N HIS A 246 -14.00 -9.26 20.74
CA HIS A 246 -13.70 -10.13 21.89
C HIS A 246 -13.84 -9.47 23.26
N GLU A 247 -13.64 -8.15 23.38
CA GLU A 247 -13.76 -7.46 24.67
C GLU A 247 -15.23 -7.14 25.00
N LYS A 248 -15.66 -7.51 26.20
CA LYS A 248 -16.95 -7.07 26.74
C LYS A 248 -16.81 -5.65 27.27
N GLU A 249 -17.34 -4.69 26.52
CA GLU A 249 -17.34 -3.28 26.93
C GLU A 249 -18.44 -3.02 27.97
N GLU A 250 -18.10 -2.34 29.07
CA GLU A 250 -19.09 -1.90 30.05
C GLU A 250 -20.07 -0.90 29.41
N ARG A 251 -21.37 -1.19 29.51
CA ARG A 251 -22.41 -0.41 28.86
C ARG A 251 -22.49 0.99 29.48
N ARG A 252 -22.08 2.01 28.74
CA ARG A 252 -22.32 3.41 29.12
C ARG A 252 -23.82 3.72 29.08
N LYS A 253 -24.26 4.60 29.99
CA LYS A 253 -25.66 5.07 30.06
C LYS A 253 -26.11 5.83 28.81
N VAL A 254 -25.18 6.37 28.00
CA VAL A 254 -25.43 7.13 26.77
C VAL A 254 -24.43 6.72 25.69
N GLY A 255 -24.92 6.43 24.48
CA GLY A 255 -24.12 6.10 23.29
C GLY A 255 -24.08 4.61 22.93
N LEU A 256 -23.65 4.31 21.69
CA LEU A 256 -23.47 2.95 21.20
C LEU A 256 -22.21 2.31 21.82
N THR A 257 -22.24 0.99 22.00
CA THR A 257 -21.01 0.20 22.24
C THR A 257 -20.19 0.10 20.95
N ARG A 258 -18.89 -0.20 21.08
CA ARG A 258 -18.01 -0.36 19.92
C ARG A 258 -18.52 -1.43 18.94
N ASN A 259 -19.05 -2.53 19.46
CA ASN A 259 -19.64 -3.61 18.65
C ASN A 259 -20.96 -3.18 17.97
N GLN A 260 -21.84 -2.47 18.68
CA GLN A 260 -23.07 -1.93 18.08
C GLN A 260 -22.78 -0.93 16.96
N PHE A 261 -21.81 -0.03 17.19
CA PHE A 261 -21.37 0.91 16.17
C PHE A 261 -20.79 0.19 14.94
N PHE A 262 -19.96 -0.82 15.16
CA PHE A 262 -19.41 -1.66 14.10
C PHE A 262 -20.52 -2.30 13.24
N ILE A 263 -21.50 -2.95 13.86
CA ILE A 263 -22.60 -3.62 13.13
C ILE A 263 -23.43 -2.61 12.32
N VAL A 264 -23.75 -1.45 12.90
CA VAL A 264 -24.50 -0.41 12.18
C VAL A 264 -23.69 0.09 10.97
N ALA A 265 -22.43 0.44 11.17
CA ALA A 265 -21.56 0.92 10.08
C ALA A 265 -21.36 -0.16 8.99
N PHE A 266 -21.25 -1.43 9.39
CA PHE A 266 -21.13 -2.57 8.49
C PHE A 266 -22.38 -2.72 7.61
N ILE A 267 -23.57 -2.71 8.21
CA ILE A 267 -24.84 -2.83 7.48
C ILE A 267 -25.02 -1.64 6.54
N CYS A 268 -24.70 -0.42 6.99
CA CYS A 268 -24.77 0.77 6.15
C CYS A 268 -23.82 0.66 4.94
N SER A 269 -22.57 0.23 5.15
CA SER A 269 -21.60 0.03 4.08
C SER A 269 -22.05 -1.05 3.09
N PHE A 270 -22.50 -2.19 3.61
CA PHE A 270 -23.03 -3.31 2.83
C PHE A 270 -24.21 -2.87 1.96
N ALA A 271 -25.20 -2.21 2.54
CA ALA A 271 -26.37 -1.73 1.79
C ALA A 271 -26.00 -0.62 0.80
N TYR A 272 -25.11 0.29 1.18
CA TYR A 272 -24.71 1.41 0.33
C TYR A 272 -23.96 0.94 -0.91
N TYR A 273 -23.09 -0.07 -0.82
CA TYR A 273 -22.31 -0.54 -1.98
C TYR A 273 -23.17 -1.14 -3.11
N ALA A 274 -24.41 -1.54 -2.84
CA ALA A 274 -25.37 -1.93 -3.89
C ALA A 274 -25.58 -0.83 -4.95
N PHE A 275 -25.44 0.44 -4.54
CA PHE A 275 -25.56 1.59 -5.43
C PHE A 275 -24.36 1.69 -6.38
N PRO A 276 -23.14 2.05 -5.93
CA PRO A 276 -21.99 2.20 -6.83
C PRO A 276 -21.57 0.88 -7.48
N GLY A 277 -21.77 -0.27 -6.82
CA GLY A 277 -21.34 -1.57 -7.33
C GLY A 277 -22.25 -2.18 -8.40
N TYR A 278 -23.48 -1.68 -8.57
CA TYR A 278 -24.43 -2.26 -9.54
C TYR A 278 -25.47 -1.27 -10.07
N LEU A 279 -26.21 -0.59 -9.19
CA LEU A 279 -27.35 0.24 -9.61
C LEU A 279 -26.90 1.54 -10.30
N PHE A 280 -25.88 2.22 -9.75
CA PHE A 280 -25.38 3.52 -10.19
C PHE A 280 -23.84 3.56 -10.20
N PRO A 281 -23.17 2.86 -11.14
CA PRO A 281 -21.71 2.90 -11.29
C PRO A 281 -21.12 4.31 -11.39
N LYS A 282 -21.85 5.28 -11.93
CA LYS A 282 -21.46 6.70 -11.99
C LYS A 282 -21.10 7.34 -10.65
N LEU A 283 -21.45 6.73 -9.50
CA LEU A 283 -20.99 7.17 -8.18
C LEU A 283 -19.48 6.97 -7.98
N THR A 284 -18.81 6.15 -8.80
CA THR A 284 -17.36 5.93 -8.70
C THR A 284 -16.53 7.12 -9.15
N SER A 285 -17.03 7.89 -10.14
CA SER A 285 -16.42 9.15 -10.54
C SER A 285 -17.47 10.16 -11.02
N ILE A 286 -17.82 11.10 -10.14
CA ILE A 286 -18.68 12.24 -10.53
C ILE A 286 -17.78 13.42 -10.92
N SER A 287 -17.68 13.63 -12.23
CA SER A 287 -16.87 14.70 -12.83
C SER A 287 -17.76 15.87 -13.27
N TRP A 288 -18.10 16.76 -12.32
CA TRP A 288 -19.00 17.90 -12.52
C TRP A 288 -18.60 18.83 -13.68
N LEU A 289 -17.30 19.05 -13.91
CA LEU A 289 -16.81 19.90 -15.01
C LEU A 289 -17.18 19.35 -16.39
N CYS A 290 -17.17 18.03 -16.58
CA CYS A 290 -17.58 17.42 -17.85
C CYS A 290 -19.10 17.55 -18.08
N TRP A 291 -19.91 17.53 -17.01
CA TRP A 291 -21.35 17.73 -17.15
C TRP A 291 -21.72 19.16 -17.54
N ILE A 292 -21.01 20.15 -16.99
CA ILE A 292 -21.25 21.57 -17.32
C ILE A 292 -20.78 21.88 -18.74
N PHE A 293 -19.67 21.28 -19.18
CA PHE A 293 -19.03 21.57 -20.48
C PHE A 293 -18.85 20.30 -21.34
N PRO A 294 -19.94 19.67 -21.81
CA PRO A 294 -19.92 18.36 -22.46
C PRO A 294 -19.21 18.32 -23.82
N ALA A 295 -18.97 19.47 -24.45
CA ALA A 295 -18.35 19.58 -25.77
C ALA A 295 -16.89 20.09 -25.71
N SER A 296 -16.35 20.39 -24.52
CA SER A 296 -15.03 20.99 -24.38
C SER A 296 -13.97 19.95 -24.03
N ILE A 297 -13.02 19.71 -24.93
CA ILE A 297 -11.87 18.83 -24.69
C ILE A 297 -11.09 19.29 -23.45
N LEU A 298 -10.82 20.60 -23.33
CA LEU A 298 -10.10 21.16 -22.18
C LEU A 298 -10.85 20.88 -20.87
N ALA A 299 -12.16 21.09 -20.83
CA ALA A 299 -12.94 20.84 -19.62
C ALA A 299 -12.96 19.36 -19.24
N HIS A 300 -12.99 18.46 -20.22
CA HIS A 300 -12.92 17.02 -20.00
C HIS A 300 -11.53 16.59 -19.51
N GLN A 301 -10.44 17.10 -20.10
CA GLN A 301 -9.07 16.83 -19.67
C GLN A 301 -8.80 17.33 -18.24
N LEU A 302 -9.33 18.51 -17.89
CA LEU A 302 -9.21 19.06 -16.54
C LEU A 302 -10.10 18.32 -15.54
N GLY A 303 -11.34 18.01 -15.94
CA GLY A 303 -12.41 17.56 -15.06
C GLY A 303 -12.52 16.05 -14.87
N SER A 304 -12.09 15.24 -15.83
CA SER A 304 -12.20 13.78 -15.74
C SER A 304 -11.32 13.23 -14.62
N GLY A 305 -11.95 12.52 -13.70
CA GLY A 305 -11.36 11.76 -12.61
C GLY A 305 -10.70 10.45 -13.04
N LEU A 306 -11.17 9.82 -14.13
CA LEU A 306 -10.62 8.55 -14.62
C LEU A 306 -9.55 8.73 -15.72
N LEU A 307 -9.74 9.70 -16.62
CA LEU A 307 -8.94 9.89 -17.83
C LEU A 307 -8.28 11.28 -17.90
N GLY A 308 -8.33 12.06 -16.83
CA GLY A 308 -7.82 13.42 -16.77
C GLY A 308 -7.23 13.81 -15.42
N LEU A 309 -7.15 15.12 -15.18
CA LEU A 309 -6.56 15.68 -13.95
C LEU A 309 -7.49 15.59 -12.74
N GLY A 310 -8.79 15.40 -12.94
CA GLY A 310 -9.78 15.18 -11.89
C GLY A 310 -10.20 16.42 -11.12
N ILE A 311 -10.06 17.64 -11.65
CA ILE A 311 -10.39 18.88 -10.93
C ILE A 311 -11.88 18.88 -10.53
N GLY A 312 -12.12 18.65 -9.23
CA GLY A 312 -13.43 18.51 -8.62
C GLY A 312 -14.18 17.22 -8.98
N ALA A 313 -13.48 16.21 -9.50
CA ALA A 313 -14.00 14.85 -9.57
C ALA A 313 -13.98 14.21 -8.18
N PHE A 314 -15.09 13.60 -7.76
CA PHE A 314 -15.19 12.88 -6.49
C PHE A 314 -15.87 11.53 -6.68
N GLY A 315 -15.30 10.50 -6.06
CA GLY A 315 -15.94 9.20 -5.91
C GLY A 315 -16.73 9.18 -4.60
N PHE A 316 -17.94 8.66 -4.63
CA PHE A 316 -18.79 8.55 -3.45
C PHE A 316 -18.84 7.13 -2.88
N ASP A 317 -18.01 6.22 -3.39
CA ASP A 317 -17.95 4.84 -2.93
C ASP A 317 -16.62 4.51 -2.23
N TRP A 318 -16.68 3.53 -1.33
CA TRP A 318 -15.53 3.12 -0.53
C TRP A 318 -14.48 2.33 -1.34
N ALA A 319 -14.84 1.73 -2.48
CA ALA A 319 -13.88 1.00 -3.32
C ALA A 319 -12.95 1.99 -4.05
N THR A 320 -13.48 3.09 -4.59
CA THR A 320 -12.68 4.18 -5.17
C THR A 320 -11.74 4.79 -4.15
N VAL A 321 -12.19 4.92 -2.90
CA VAL A 321 -11.36 5.45 -1.80
C VAL A 321 -10.20 4.53 -1.44
N SER A 322 -10.47 3.23 -1.26
CA SER A 322 -9.51 2.31 -0.61
C SER A 322 -8.65 1.48 -1.56
N SER A 323 -9.02 1.37 -2.83
CA SER A 323 -8.42 0.43 -3.81
C SER A 323 -6.90 0.52 -4.00
N TYR A 324 -6.31 1.73 -3.98
CA TYR A 324 -4.89 1.91 -4.30
C TYR A 324 -4.02 2.33 -3.10
N LEU A 325 -4.49 3.27 -2.29
CA LEU A 325 -3.74 3.82 -1.14
C LEU A 325 -4.12 3.15 0.19
N GLY A 326 -5.01 2.15 0.15
CA GLY A 326 -5.61 1.56 1.35
C GLY A 326 -6.53 2.53 2.09
N SER A 327 -6.88 2.20 3.33
CA SER A 327 -7.81 3.04 4.11
C SER A 327 -7.17 4.37 4.53
N PRO A 328 -7.76 5.53 4.17
CA PRO A 328 -7.29 6.83 4.64
C PRO A 328 -7.47 7.01 6.16
N LEU A 329 -8.37 6.25 6.80
CA LEU A 329 -8.63 6.32 8.24
C LEU A 329 -7.50 5.66 9.05
N ALA A 330 -6.73 4.77 8.44
CA ALA A 330 -5.58 4.13 9.07
C ALA A 330 -4.34 5.03 9.06
N SER A 331 -4.19 5.83 8.01
CA SER A 331 -3.00 6.65 7.78
C SER A 331 -2.99 7.89 8.68
N PRO A 332 -1.84 8.27 9.26
CA PRO A 332 -1.75 9.47 10.09
C PRO A 332 -1.89 10.73 9.23
N TRP A 333 -2.51 11.79 9.79
CA TRP A 333 -2.80 13.02 9.06
C TRP A 333 -1.57 13.65 8.38
N PHE A 334 -0.41 13.66 9.03
CA PHE A 334 0.80 14.22 8.42
C PHE A 334 1.17 13.47 7.14
N ALA A 335 1.04 12.13 7.10
CA ALA A 335 1.33 11.35 5.90
C ALA A 335 0.32 11.66 4.79
N THR A 336 -0.98 11.75 5.12
CA THR A 336 -2.04 12.18 4.19
C THR A 336 -1.73 13.55 3.59
N ALA A 337 -1.30 14.51 4.41
CA ALA A 337 -0.95 15.85 3.95
C ALA A 337 0.28 15.85 3.02
N ASN A 338 1.29 15.01 3.29
CA ASN A 338 2.46 14.85 2.41
C ASN A 338 2.04 14.24 1.05
N ILE A 339 1.19 13.21 1.04
CA ILE A 339 0.65 12.64 -0.22
C ILE A 339 -0.14 13.70 -0.98
N ALA A 340 -0.99 14.46 -0.30
CA ALA A 340 -1.77 15.53 -0.92
C ALA A 340 -0.88 16.60 -1.57
N ALA A 341 0.20 17.01 -0.88
CA ALA A 341 1.17 17.94 -1.44
C ALA A 341 1.87 17.36 -2.68
N GLY A 342 2.25 16.08 -2.64
CA GLY A 342 2.81 15.36 -3.79
C GLY A 342 1.85 15.30 -4.97
N PHE A 343 0.62 14.86 -4.72
CA PHE A 343 -0.43 14.78 -5.73
C PHE A 343 -0.70 16.13 -6.39
N VAL A 344 -0.88 17.20 -5.62
CA VAL A 344 -1.11 18.56 -6.15
C VAL A 344 0.09 19.03 -6.98
N LEU A 345 1.32 18.82 -6.49
CA LEU A 345 2.52 19.19 -7.23
C LEU A 345 2.57 18.48 -8.59
N ILE A 346 2.28 17.19 -8.66
CA ILE A 346 2.39 16.44 -9.92
C ILE A 346 1.21 16.72 -10.84
N MET A 347 -0.01 16.53 -10.35
CA MET A 347 -1.22 16.59 -11.18
C MET A 347 -1.62 18.00 -11.56
N TYR A 348 -1.39 19.00 -10.71
CA TYR A 348 -1.85 20.37 -10.94
C TYR A 348 -0.73 21.36 -11.27
N VAL A 349 0.53 20.96 -11.15
CA VAL A 349 1.67 21.83 -11.52
C VAL A 349 2.52 21.18 -12.61
N ILE A 350 3.15 20.04 -12.35
CA ILE A 350 4.14 19.47 -13.28
C ILE A 350 3.51 18.95 -14.58
N ILE A 351 2.45 18.15 -14.51
CA ILE A 351 1.78 17.59 -15.70
C ILE A 351 1.20 18.71 -16.58
N PRO A 352 0.41 19.67 -16.03
CA PRO A 352 0.01 20.88 -16.74
C PRO A 352 1.12 21.59 -17.49
N ILE A 353 2.20 21.94 -16.79
CA ILE A 353 3.33 22.67 -17.37
C ILE A 353 3.95 21.85 -18.51
N GLY A 354 4.17 20.55 -18.30
CA GLY A 354 4.70 19.66 -19.33
C GLY A 354 3.81 19.56 -20.57
N TYR A 355 2.51 19.38 -20.37
CA TYR A 355 1.56 19.17 -21.45
C TYR A 355 1.33 20.43 -22.28
N TRP A 356 1.05 21.57 -21.63
CA TRP A 356 0.74 22.81 -22.35
C TRP A 356 1.96 23.48 -22.98
N LEU A 357 3.16 23.33 -22.40
CA LEU A 357 4.43 23.71 -23.03
C LEU A 357 4.90 22.73 -24.11
N ASN A 358 4.14 21.65 -24.35
CA ASN A 358 4.44 20.64 -25.36
C ASN A 358 5.81 19.96 -25.17
N ILE A 359 6.24 19.79 -23.91
CA ILE A 359 7.50 19.11 -23.60
C ILE A 359 7.40 17.66 -24.08
N TYR A 360 8.40 17.17 -24.82
CA TYR A 360 8.40 15.84 -25.43
C TYR A 360 7.24 15.55 -26.40
N LYS A 361 6.73 16.58 -27.11
CA LYS A 361 5.57 16.48 -28.01
C LYS A 361 4.28 16.05 -27.31
N ALA A 362 4.14 16.45 -26.03
CA ALA A 362 3.04 16.07 -25.15
C ALA A 362 1.63 16.10 -25.77
N LYS A 363 1.35 17.08 -26.64
CA LYS A 363 0.00 17.31 -27.19
C LYS A 363 -0.44 16.25 -28.20
N ASN A 364 0.49 15.42 -28.70
CA ASN A 364 0.20 14.38 -29.68
C ASN A 364 -0.49 13.15 -29.06
N PHE A 365 -0.53 13.07 -27.73
CA PHE A 365 -1.07 11.93 -26.99
C PHE A 365 -1.98 12.40 -25.85
N PRO A 366 -2.82 11.50 -25.28
CA PRO A 366 -3.69 11.85 -24.17
C PRO A 366 -2.90 12.36 -22.96
N ILE A 367 -3.46 13.33 -22.23
CA ILE A 367 -2.80 13.89 -21.03
C ILE A 367 -2.57 12.83 -19.94
N PHE A 368 -3.51 11.89 -19.81
CA PHE A 368 -3.50 10.79 -18.87
C PHE A 368 -3.78 9.47 -19.62
N SER A 369 -2.76 8.62 -19.76
CA SER A 369 -2.90 7.30 -20.39
C SER A 369 -1.78 6.38 -19.94
N ASP A 370 -2.09 5.09 -19.81
CA ASP A 370 -1.15 3.98 -19.61
C ASP A 370 -0.52 3.48 -20.92
N GLY A 371 -1.02 3.89 -22.08
CA GLY A 371 -0.59 3.39 -23.38
C GLY A 371 0.79 3.87 -23.85
N LEU A 372 1.33 3.15 -24.83
CA LEU A 372 2.58 3.43 -25.52
C LEU A 372 2.29 3.95 -26.92
N PHE A 373 3.00 5.01 -27.35
CA PHE A 373 2.68 5.73 -28.58
C PHE A 373 3.87 5.86 -29.53
N THR A 374 3.58 6.01 -30.82
CA THR A 374 4.52 6.52 -31.82
C THR A 374 4.57 8.05 -31.77
N SER A 375 5.50 8.67 -32.52
CA SER A 375 5.59 10.14 -32.58
C SER A 375 4.32 10.82 -33.13
N ALA A 376 3.51 10.09 -33.91
CA ALA A 376 2.25 10.54 -34.48
C ALA A 376 1.05 10.39 -33.52
N GLY A 377 1.24 9.78 -32.34
CA GLY A 377 0.16 9.55 -31.37
C GLY A 377 -0.64 8.26 -31.61
N GLN A 378 -0.22 7.40 -32.55
CA GLN A 378 -0.81 6.07 -32.75
C GLN A 378 -0.27 5.08 -31.73
N SER A 379 -1.05 4.05 -31.40
CA SER A 379 -0.60 2.94 -30.53
C SER A 379 0.67 2.30 -31.08
N TYR A 380 1.64 2.05 -30.20
CA TYR A 380 2.92 1.46 -30.59
C TYR A 380 2.77 -0.05 -30.78
N ASP A 381 3.05 -0.57 -31.98
CA ASP A 381 3.06 -2.00 -32.25
C ASP A 381 4.31 -2.66 -31.64
N ILE A 382 4.11 -3.39 -30.54
CA ILE A 382 5.17 -4.10 -29.82
C ILE A 382 5.50 -5.44 -30.50
N SER A 383 4.50 -6.05 -31.16
CA SER A 383 4.65 -7.35 -31.80
C SER A 383 5.57 -7.27 -33.03
N ALA A 384 5.55 -6.14 -33.74
CA ALA A 384 6.43 -5.86 -34.87
C ALA A 384 7.92 -5.77 -34.50
N ILE A 385 8.26 -5.36 -33.27
CA ILE A 385 9.64 -5.17 -32.82
C ILE A 385 10.19 -6.31 -31.94
N THR A 386 9.38 -7.36 -31.72
CA THR A 386 9.74 -8.49 -30.86
C THR A 386 10.01 -9.72 -31.70
N ASP A 387 11.24 -10.24 -31.64
CA ASP A 387 11.60 -11.46 -32.33
C ASP A 387 10.99 -12.73 -31.67
N PRO A 388 11.00 -13.89 -32.33
CA PRO A 388 10.49 -15.13 -31.75
C PRO A 388 11.18 -15.60 -30.46
N LYS A 389 12.36 -15.06 -30.13
CA LYS A 389 13.21 -15.39 -28.96
C LYS A 389 13.12 -14.34 -27.85
N PHE A 390 12.13 -13.45 -27.87
CA PHE A 390 11.96 -12.33 -26.92
C PHE A 390 13.10 -11.31 -26.95
N ARG A 391 13.67 -11.05 -28.11
CA ARG A 391 14.69 -10.01 -28.29
C ARG A 391 14.12 -8.91 -29.15
N ILE A 392 14.69 -7.73 -28.97
CA ILE A 392 14.37 -6.59 -29.80
C ILE A 392 14.94 -6.78 -31.21
N ASP A 393 14.08 -6.64 -32.22
CA ASP A 393 14.48 -6.46 -33.61
C ASP A 393 14.81 -4.98 -33.81
N ILE A 394 16.11 -4.68 -33.94
CA ILE A 394 16.61 -3.31 -34.06
C ILE A 394 16.19 -2.70 -35.40
N ASP A 395 16.18 -3.47 -36.49
CA ASP A 395 15.84 -2.97 -37.82
C ASP A 395 14.34 -2.63 -37.90
N ALA A 396 13.48 -3.40 -37.23
CA ALA A 396 12.06 -3.10 -37.11
C ALA A 396 11.82 -1.88 -36.21
N TYR A 397 12.55 -1.79 -35.08
CA TYR A 397 12.48 -0.65 -34.16
C TYR A 397 12.88 0.66 -34.83
N GLU A 398 13.97 0.67 -35.61
CA GLU A 398 14.41 1.86 -36.34
C GLU A 398 13.42 2.30 -37.42
N ARG A 399 12.69 1.35 -38.04
CA ARG A 399 11.62 1.64 -39.02
C ARG A 399 10.37 2.24 -38.37
N GLN A 400 9.96 1.72 -37.21
CA GLN A 400 8.79 2.21 -36.49
C GLN A 400 9.04 3.52 -35.72
N GLY A 401 10.29 3.73 -35.31
CA GLY A 401 10.75 4.92 -34.61
C GLY A 401 10.67 4.82 -33.09
N LEU A 402 11.04 5.93 -32.44
CA LEU A 402 11.12 6.02 -30.98
C LEU A 402 9.74 5.83 -30.31
N LEU A 403 9.77 5.25 -29.12
CA LEU A 403 8.60 5.07 -28.27
C LEU A 403 8.33 6.34 -27.45
N TYR A 404 7.09 6.81 -27.48
CA TYR A 404 6.58 7.96 -26.75
C TYR A 404 5.60 7.53 -25.66
N LEU A 405 5.63 8.27 -24.55
CA LEU A 405 4.80 8.04 -23.36
C LEU A 405 3.97 9.28 -23.06
N SER A 406 2.81 9.10 -22.44
CA SER A 406 1.97 10.20 -21.98
C SER A 406 2.71 11.09 -20.96
N THR A 407 2.32 12.37 -20.88
CA THR A 407 2.99 13.32 -19.95
C THR A 407 2.87 12.85 -18.50
N MET A 408 1.70 12.35 -18.11
CA MET A 408 1.50 11.76 -16.79
C MET A 408 2.46 10.59 -16.55
N PHE A 409 2.57 9.66 -17.50
CA PHE A 409 3.36 8.45 -17.30
C PHE A 409 4.87 8.75 -17.17
N VAL A 410 5.41 9.64 -18.03
CA VAL A 410 6.82 10.08 -17.95
C VAL A 410 7.11 10.77 -16.62
N MET A 411 6.25 11.68 -16.19
CA MET A 411 6.46 12.43 -14.95
C MET A 411 6.36 11.53 -13.72
N THR A 412 5.44 10.55 -13.71
CA THR A 412 5.41 9.57 -12.62
C THR A 412 6.68 8.72 -12.56
N TYR A 413 7.28 8.34 -13.69
CA TYR A 413 8.59 7.67 -13.66
C TYR A 413 9.71 8.57 -13.10
N GLY A 414 9.74 9.85 -13.46
CA GLY A 414 10.64 10.82 -12.83
C GLY A 414 10.46 10.86 -11.30
N MET A 415 9.21 10.87 -10.84
CA MET A 415 8.91 10.87 -9.40
C MET A 415 9.31 9.58 -8.70
N ASN A 416 9.19 8.42 -9.37
CA ASN A 416 9.75 7.16 -8.87
C ASN A 416 11.26 7.26 -8.60
N PHE A 417 12.01 7.85 -9.55
CA PHE A 417 13.45 8.06 -9.40
C PHE A 417 13.78 8.98 -8.22
N ALA A 418 13.06 10.09 -8.11
CA ALA A 418 13.25 11.04 -7.01
C ALA A 418 12.91 10.41 -5.66
N CYS A 419 11.78 9.71 -5.54
CA CYS A 419 11.31 9.04 -4.33
C CYS A 419 12.35 8.04 -3.80
N MET A 420 12.98 7.26 -4.68
CA MET A 420 13.98 6.27 -4.27
C MET A 420 15.19 6.91 -3.61
N THR A 421 15.84 7.87 -4.28
CA THR A 421 16.99 8.59 -3.71
C THR A 421 16.60 9.37 -2.46
N ALA A 422 15.40 9.96 -2.44
CA ALA A 422 14.88 10.66 -1.28
C ALA A 422 14.71 9.72 -0.10
N THR A 423 14.25 8.48 -0.31
CA THR A 423 14.06 7.48 0.76
C THR A 423 15.38 7.21 1.49
N VAL A 424 16.45 6.96 0.74
CA VAL A 424 17.77 6.68 1.32
C VAL A 424 18.28 7.89 2.11
N VAL A 425 18.28 9.07 1.49
CA VAL A 425 18.82 10.29 2.12
C VAL A 425 17.97 10.72 3.32
N HIS A 426 16.63 10.66 3.21
CA HIS A 426 15.72 11.03 4.29
C HIS A 426 15.90 10.13 5.51
N VAL A 427 15.91 8.81 5.32
CA VAL A 427 16.09 7.87 6.44
C VAL A 427 17.47 8.04 7.07
N PHE A 428 18.52 8.25 6.28
CA PHE A 428 19.86 8.50 6.80
C PHE A 428 19.93 9.78 7.66
N LEU A 429 19.31 10.88 7.20
CA LEU A 429 19.37 12.18 7.90
C LEU A 429 18.46 12.26 9.13
N PHE A 430 17.25 11.71 9.06
CA PHE A 430 16.25 11.84 10.12
C PHE A 430 16.28 10.67 11.12
N HIS A 431 16.62 9.46 10.68
CA HIS A 431 16.58 8.25 11.52
C HIS A 431 17.95 7.58 11.68
N GLY A 432 18.98 8.01 10.93
CA GLY A 432 20.30 7.36 10.94
C GLY A 432 20.96 7.31 12.31
N ARG A 433 20.84 8.39 13.10
CA ARG A 433 21.39 8.43 14.47
C ARG A 433 20.70 7.41 15.38
N ASP A 434 19.37 7.37 15.37
CA ASP A 434 18.60 6.45 16.21
C ASP A 434 18.89 5.00 15.85
N MET A 435 18.98 4.69 14.55
CA MET A 435 19.34 3.36 14.05
C MET A 435 20.77 2.96 14.44
N TRP A 436 21.72 3.90 14.38
CA TRP A 436 23.10 3.66 14.83
C TRP A 436 23.16 3.39 16.34
N GLU A 437 22.41 4.17 17.13
CA GLU A 437 22.29 3.95 18.57
C GLU A 437 21.62 2.60 18.90
N LEU A 438 20.56 2.22 18.17
CA LEU A 438 19.91 0.91 18.25
C LEU A 438 20.90 -0.22 17.96
N SER A 439 21.67 -0.10 16.87
CA SER A 439 22.70 -1.08 16.49
C SER A 439 23.79 -1.21 17.57
N LYS A 440 24.18 -0.10 18.21
CA LYS A 440 25.18 -0.11 19.29
C LYS A 440 24.62 -0.62 20.62
N SER A 441 23.36 -0.32 20.92
CA SER A 441 22.62 -0.85 22.08
C SER A 441 22.31 -2.34 21.96
N ALA A 442 22.59 -2.97 20.81
CA ALA A 442 22.67 -4.42 20.72
C ALA A 442 23.54 -5.06 21.79
N PHE A 443 24.51 -4.30 22.30
CA PHE A 443 25.43 -4.68 23.35
C PHE A 443 25.13 -4.04 24.72
N LYS A 444 24.05 -3.24 24.89
CA LYS A 444 23.67 -2.58 26.15
C LYS A 444 22.15 -2.43 26.31
N ASP A 445 21.60 -2.96 27.41
CA ASP A 445 20.18 -2.85 27.79
C ASP A 445 19.74 -1.37 27.96
N LYS A 446 19.03 -0.81 26.97
CA LYS A 446 18.42 0.54 27.01
C LYS A 446 16.90 0.42 26.96
N LYS A 447 16.19 1.50 27.36
CA LYS A 447 14.71 1.61 27.50
C LYS A 447 13.94 0.83 26.43
N MET A 448 13.26 -0.23 26.87
CA MET A 448 12.46 -1.11 26.02
C MET A 448 10.99 -0.73 26.07
N ASP A 449 10.28 -0.93 24.96
CA ASP A 449 8.83 -0.76 24.91
C ASP A 449 8.10 -1.77 25.81
N VAL A 450 6.97 -1.37 26.37
CA VAL A 450 6.17 -2.19 27.30
C VAL A 450 5.73 -3.51 26.65
N HIS A 451 5.35 -3.50 25.37
CA HIS A 451 4.95 -4.71 24.66
C HIS A 451 6.13 -5.64 24.44
N THR A 452 7.34 -5.10 24.26
CA THR A 452 8.56 -5.89 24.13
C THR A 452 8.93 -6.59 25.44
N ILE A 453 8.72 -5.92 26.58
CA ILE A 453 8.90 -6.53 27.91
C ILE A 453 7.93 -7.71 28.10
N ILE A 454 6.65 -7.53 27.75
CA ILE A 454 5.62 -8.58 27.86
C ILE A 454 5.97 -9.77 26.95
N MET A 455 6.43 -9.50 25.73
CA MET A 455 6.75 -10.52 24.74
C MET A 455 7.98 -11.38 25.06
N ARG A 456 8.83 -10.98 26.02
CA ARG A 456 9.96 -11.79 26.50
C ARG A 456 9.53 -13.11 27.13
N LYS A 457 8.28 -13.23 27.61
CA LYS A 457 7.74 -14.49 28.16
C LYS A 457 7.59 -15.59 27.10
N TYR A 458 7.54 -15.22 25.81
CA TYR A 458 7.37 -16.18 24.71
C TYR A 458 8.69 -16.56 24.07
N ASN A 459 8.79 -17.83 23.68
CA ASN A 459 9.91 -18.34 22.90
C ASN A 459 9.99 -17.63 21.55
N GLN A 460 11.11 -16.95 21.33
CA GLN A 460 11.40 -16.27 20.08
C GLN A 460 11.68 -17.27 18.95
N VAL A 461 11.52 -16.79 17.71
CA VAL A 461 11.92 -17.54 16.51
C VAL A 461 13.44 -17.53 16.44
N PRO A 462 14.10 -18.70 16.34
CA PRO A 462 15.54 -18.75 16.16
C PRO A 462 15.95 -18.10 14.83
N GLU A 463 17.05 -17.33 14.83
CA GLU A 463 17.53 -16.64 13.61
C GLU A 463 17.87 -17.62 12.47
N TRP A 464 18.33 -18.83 12.81
CA TRP A 464 18.67 -19.84 11.80
C TRP A 464 17.46 -20.30 10.97
N TRP A 465 16.22 -20.19 11.46
CA TRP A 465 15.02 -20.49 10.65
C TRP A 465 14.94 -19.56 9.43
N PHE A 466 15.22 -18.27 9.67
CA PHE A 466 15.24 -17.26 8.62
C PHE A 466 16.40 -17.47 7.64
N LEU A 467 17.60 -17.77 8.16
CA LEU A 467 18.76 -18.08 7.31
C LEU A 467 18.54 -19.32 6.45
N CYS A 468 17.92 -20.38 6.99
CA CYS A 468 17.59 -21.57 6.22
C CYS A 468 16.61 -21.28 5.08
N ILE A 469 15.53 -20.53 5.34
CA ILE A 469 14.59 -20.11 4.28
C ILE A 469 15.31 -19.26 3.23
N LEU A 470 16.16 -18.32 3.65
CA LEU A 470 16.90 -17.45 2.74
C LEU A 470 17.80 -18.26 1.80
N LEU A 471 18.67 -19.11 2.35
CA LEU A 471 19.62 -19.90 1.57
C LEU A 471 18.92 -20.88 0.63
N LEU A 472 17.89 -21.58 1.13
CA LEU A 472 17.12 -22.52 0.32
C LEU A 472 16.41 -21.81 -0.84
N ASN A 473 15.84 -20.63 -0.61
CA ASN A 473 15.18 -19.86 -1.67
C ASN A 473 16.17 -19.30 -2.69
N ILE A 474 17.32 -18.76 -2.27
CA ILE A 474 18.33 -18.25 -3.21
C ILE A 474 18.84 -19.39 -4.12
N VAL A 475 19.16 -20.54 -3.53
CA VAL A 475 19.61 -21.72 -4.31
C VAL A 475 18.52 -22.21 -5.25
N ALA A 476 17.27 -22.32 -4.78
CA ALA A 476 16.14 -22.73 -5.62
C ALA A 476 15.88 -21.75 -6.77
N THR A 477 15.96 -20.44 -6.52
CA THR A 477 15.83 -19.41 -7.55
C THR A 477 16.95 -19.50 -8.57
N MET A 478 18.21 -19.57 -8.13
CA MET A 478 19.36 -19.70 -9.05
C MET A 478 19.23 -20.95 -9.93
N PHE A 479 18.87 -22.09 -9.33
CA PHE A 479 18.61 -23.33 -10.06
C PHE A 479 17.49 -23.17 -11.09
N THR A 480 16.36 -22.58 -10.68
CA THR A 480 15.20 -22.38 -11.57
C THR A 480 15.56 -21.48 -12.76
N CYS A 481 16.26 -20.38 -12.51
CA CYS A 481 16.66 -19.43 -13.54
C CYS A 481 17.69 -20.01 -14.53
N GLU A 482 18.67 -20.78 -14.06
CA GLU A 482 19.68 -21.39 -14.94
C GLU A 482 19.18 -22.63 -15.68
N TYR A 483 18.39 -23.48 -15.02
CA TYR A 483 17.87 -24.69 -15.64
C TYR A 483 16.77 -24.39 -16.66
N PHE A 484 15.88 -23.42 -16.38
CA PHE A 484 14.80 -22.99 -17.29
C PHE A 484 15.14 -21.68 -18.02
N LYS A 485 16.39 -21.55 -18.46
CA LYS A 485 16.91 -20.33 -19.10
C LYS A 485 16.13 -19.92 -20.34
N ASP A 486 15.62 -20.87 -21.11
CA ASP A 486 14.82 -20.61 -22.31
C ASP A 486 13.49 -19.92 -22.01
N GLN A 487 12.95 -20.10 -20.79
CA GLN A 487 11.69 -19.50 -20.35
C GLN A 487 11.88 -18.24 -19.51
N LEU A 488 12.90 -18.17 -18.64
CA LEU A 488 13.06 -17.07 -17.67
C LEU A 488 14.17 -16.06 -18.03
N GLN A 489 15.19 -16.50 -18.78
CA GLN A 489 16.29 -15.67 -19.32
C GLN A 489 17.16 -14.91 -18.29
N LEU A 490 16.87 -14.97 -16.99
CA LEU A 490 17.63 -14.30 -15.94
C LEU A 490 18.87 -15.11 -15.55
N PRO A 491 20.10 -14.56 -15.63
CA PRO A 491 21.31 -15.26 -15.19
C PRO A 491 21.44 -15.28 -13.65
N TRP A 492 22.20 -16.25 -13.13
CA TRP A 492 22.43 -16.45 -11.70
C TRP A 492 22.94 -15.21 -10.95
N TRP A 493 23.80 -14.41 -11.57
CA TRP A 493 24.32 -13.18 -10.95
C TRP A 493 23.22 -12.12 -10.79
N GLY A 494 22.23 -12.12 -11.69
CA GLY A 494 21.08 -11.22 -11.62
C GLY A 494 20.23 -11.52 -10.38
N VAL A 495 20.09 -12.80 -10.02
CA VAL A 495 19.39 -13.21 -8.78
C VAL A 495 20.09 -12.64 -7.54
N LEU A 496 21.41 -12.76 -7.46
CA LEU A 496 22.19 -12.25 -6.32
C LEU A 496 22.13 -10.72 -6.22
N LEU A 497 22.21 -10.04 -7.37
CA LEU A 497 22.08 -8.59 -7.42
C LEU A 497 20.68 -8.12 -6.98
N ALA A 498 19.61 -8.79 -7.43
CA ALA A 498 18.24 -8.51 -7.00
C ALA A 498 18.08 -8.68 -5.48
N CYS A 499 18.64 -9.75 -4.92
CA CYS A 499 18.66 -9.98 -3.46
C CYS A 499 19.40 -8.86 -2.72
N GLY A 500 20.56 -8.43 -3.23
CA GLY A 500 21.35 -7.35 -2.63
C GLY A 500 20.60 -6.02 -2.60
N ILE A 501 19.93 -5.65 -3.69
CA ILE A 501 19.09 -4.45 -3.76
C ILE A 501 17.92 -4.55 -2.77
N ALA A 502 17.21 -5.67 -2.79
CA ALA A 502 16.06 -5.88 -1.90
C ALA A 502 16.47 -5.79 -0.42
N LEU A 503 17.57 -6.44 -0.05
CA LEU A 503 18.11 -6.42 1.31
C LEU A 503 18.45 -4.99 1.76
N PHE A 504 19.15 -4.22 0.92
CA PHE A 504 19.55 -2.84 1.22
C PHE A 504 18.33 -1.93 1.45
N PHE A 505 17.35 -1.99 0.55
CA PHE A 505 16.19 -1.10 0.59
C PHE A 505 15.10 -1.52 1.58
N THR A 506 15.11 -2.76 2.08
CA THR A 506 14.10 -3.24 3.05
C THR A 506 14.09 -2.38 4.32
N LEU A 507 15.25 -1.99 4.85
CA LEU A 507 15.29 -1.19 6.08
C LEU A 507 14.79 0.25 5.87
N PRO A 508 15.31 1.05 4.91
CA PRO A 508 14.81 2.40 4.67
C PRO A 508 13.31 2.43 4.35
N ILE A 509 12.85 1.54 3.48
CA ILE A 509 11.43 1.50 3.10
C ILE A 509 10.59 1.05 4.30
N GLY A 510 11.04 0.06 5.07
CA GLY A 510 10.36 -0.39 6.29
C GLY A 510 10.20 0.71 7.35
N VAL A 511 11.17 1.62 7.50
CA VAL A 511 11.06 2.78 8.40
C VAL A 511 9.98 3.74 7.92
N ILE A 512 9.93 4.05 6.62
CA ILE A 512 8.88 4.91 6.06
C ILE A 512 7.50 4.24 6.19
N THR A 513 7.37 2.96 5.84
CA THR A 513 6.09 2.23 5.95
C THR A 513 5.58 2.17 7.38
N SER A 514 6.44 1.81 8.34
CA SER A 514 6.04 1.62 9.73
C SER A 514 5.68 2.92 10.46
N THR A 515 6.07 4.09 9.93
CA THR A 515 5.77 5.40 10.51
C THR A 515 4.66 6.15 9.77
N THR A 516 4.57 6.00 8.44
CA THR A 516 3.69 6.79 7.57
C THR A 516 2.54 6.00 6.94
N ASN A 517 2.56 4.66 7.04
CA ASN A 517 1.67 3.76 6.31
C ASN A 517 1.87 3.74 4.79
N GLN A 518 2.91 4.39 4.26
CA GLN A 518 3.19 4.45 2.83
C GLN A 518 4.45 3.65 2.50
N THR A 519 4.37 2.84 1.46
CA THR A 519 5.45 1.92 1.07
C THR A 519 6.00 2.29 -0.30
N PRO A 520 7.11 3.04 -0.38
CA PRO A 520 7.80 3.27 -1.63
C PRO A 520 8.10 1.96 -2.40
N GLY A 521 7.94 1.99 -3.72
CA GLY A 521 8.18 0.85 -4.60
C GLY A 521 9.64 0.74 -5.08
N LEU A 522 10.09 -0.49 -5.38
CA LEU A 522 11.38 -0.76 -6.04
C LEU A 522 11.23 -1.27 -7.47
N ASN A 523 10.00 -1.36 -7.98
CA ASN A 523 9.69 -1.91 -9.30
C ASN A 523 10.48 -1.18 -10.40
N VAL A 524 10.45 0.15 -10.44
CA VAL A 524 11.08 0.91 -11.52
C VAL A 524 12.61 0.83 -11.48
N ILE A 525 13.24 0.97 -10.31
CA ILE A 525 14.72 0.95 -10.22
C ILE A 525 15.29 -0.43 -10.56
N THR A 526 14.63 -1.49 -10.12
CA THR A 526 15.10 -2.84 -10.40
C THR A 526 15.09 -3.10 -11.90
N GLU A 527 14.03 -2.70 -12.59
CA GLU A 527 13.94 -2.73 -14.06
C GLU A 527 14.99 -1.83 -14.74
N TYR A 528 15.24 -0.63 -14.20
CA TYR A 528 16.25 0.30 -14.72
C TYR A 528 17.67 -0.30 -14.65
N ILE A 529 18.07 -0.86 -13.51
CA ILE A 529 19.43 -1.40 -13.30
C ILE A 529 19.68 -2.59 -14.23
N ILE A 530 18.79 -3.59 -14.22
CA ILE A 530 18.98 -4.78 -15.05
C ILE A 530 18.81 -4.46 -16.54
N GLY A 531 17.93 -3.52 -16.91
CA GLY A 531 17.77 -3.08 -18.29
C GLY A 531 19.03 -2.43 -18.86
N TYR A 532 19.86 -1.78 -18.03
CA TYR A 532 21.18 -1.29 -18.46
C TYR A 532 22.24 -2.38 -18.52
N LEU A 533 22.26 -3.30 -17.55
CA LEU A 533 23.28 -4.35 -17.45
C LEU A 533 23.03 -5.52 -18.42
N TYR A 534 21.78 -5.82 -18.71
CA TYR A 534 21.33 -6.94 -19.53
C TYR A 534 20.14 -6.53 -20.43
N PRO A 535 20.37 -5.60 -21.39
CA PRO A 535 19.33 -5.07 -22.26
C PRO A 535 18.82 -6.09 -23.29
N GLY A 536 17.58 -5.92 -23.75
CA GLY A 536 17.00 -6.71 -24.84
C GLY A 536 16.38 -8.03 -24.40
N TYR A 537 16.21 -8.24 -23.09
CA TYR A 537 15.60 -9.44 -22.50
C TYR A 537 14.44 -9.03 -21.56
N PRO A 538 13.21 -8.88 -22.09
CA PRO A 538 12.07 -8.43 -21.29
C PRO A 538 11.69 -9.41 -20.19
N VAL A 539 11.78 -10.72 -20.45
CA VAL A 539 11.44 -11.73 -19.43
C VAL A 539 12.46 -11.73 -18.28
N ALA A 540 13.75 -11.61 -18.59
CA ALA A 540 14.78 -11.47 -17.57
C ALA A 540 14.56 -10.20 -16.71
N ASN A 541 14.17 -9.09 -17.35
CA ASN A 541 13.90 -7.82 -16.69
C ASN A 541 12.74 -7.92 -15.69
N ILE A 542 11.60 -8.47 -16.11
CA ILE A 542 10.45 -8.66 -15.21
C ILE A 542 10.74 -9.68 -14.10
N CYS A 543 11.50 -10.74 -14.38
CA CYS A 543 11.93 -11.69 -13.34
C CYS A 543 12.81 -11.00 -12.28
N PHE A 544 13.80 -10.21 -12.70
CA PHE A 544 14.66 -9.44 -11.80
C PHE A 544 13.86 -8.46 -10.95
N LYS A 545 12.90 -7.75 -11.55
CA LYS A 545 11.98 -6.86 -10.84
C LYS A 545 11.20 -7.57 -9.76
N VAL A 546 10.58 -8.71 -10.09
CA VAL A 546 9.77 -9.45 -9.11
C VAL A 546 10.66 -9.93 -7.96
N TYR A 547 11.84 -10.50 -8.23
CA TYR A 547 12.75 -10.91 -7.15
C TYR A 547 13.29 -9.73 -6.33
N GLY A 548 13.59 -8.58 -6.94
CA GLY A 548 14.12 -7.42 -6.22
C GLY A 548 13.05 -6.65 -5.42
N TYR A 549 11.86 -6.47 -5.98
CA TYR A 549 10.79 -5.70 -5.35
C TYR A 549 9.93 -6.53 -4.39
N ILE A 550 9.49 -7.73 -4.81
CA ILE A 550 8.52 -8.51 -4.02
C ILE A 550 9.14 -9.12 -2.80
N SER A 551 10.40 -9.54 -2.87
CA SER A 551 11.09 -10.04 -1.69
C SER A 551 11.20 -8.95 -0.62
N MET A 552 11.44 -7.69 -1.01
CA MET A 552 11.39 -6.57 -0.06
C MET A 552 9.97 -6.36 0.48
N LYS A 553 8.97 -6.28 -0.40
CA LYS A 553 7.57 -6.06 -0.01
C LYS A 553 7.06 -7.15 0.95
N GLN A 554 7.31 -8.41 0.63
CA GLN A 554 6.95 -9.56 1.48
C GLN A 554 7.71 -9.54 2.80
N GLY A 555 8.99 -9.16 2.82
CA GLY A 555 9.73 -8.97 4.05
C GLY A 555 9.10 -7.90 4.96
N ILE A 556 8.68 -6.77 4.40
CA ILE A 556 8.02 -5.68 5.14
C ILE A 556 6.65 -6.13 5.66
N THR A 557 5.81 -6.76 4.83
CA THR A 557 4.50 -7.27 5.26
C THR A 557 4.64 -8.36 6.32
N PHE A 558 5.65 -9.22 6.20
CA PHE A 558 5.95 -10.22 7.22
C PHE A 558 6.29 -9.57 8.57
N LEU A 559 7.11 -8.51 8.56
CA LEU A 559 7.44 -7.73 9.76
C LEU A 559 6.24 -6.99 10.35
N GLN A 560 5.37 -6.47 9.49
CA GLN A 560 4.12 -5.83 9.89
C GLN A 560 3.24 -6.81 10.69
N ASP A 561 3.07 -8.03 10.20
CA ASP A 561 2.32 -9.07 10.90
C ASP A 561 3.01 -9.48 12.21
N PHE A 562 4.33 -9.55 12.26
CA PHE A 562 5.06 -9.75 13.52
C PHE A 562 4.78 -8.63 14.53
N LYS A 563 4.64 -7.38 14.08
CA LYS A 563 4.21 -6.27 14.95
C LYS A 563 2.77 -6.45 15.41
N LEU A 564 1.86 -6.90 14.56
CA LEU A 564 0.50 -7.22 14.98
C LEU A 564 0.50 -8.34 16.06
N GLY A 565 1.28 -9.39 15.85
CA GLY A 565 1.49 -10.46 16.82
C GLY A 565 2.08 -9.94 18.14
N HIS A 566 2.97 -8.94 18.08
CA HIS A 566 3.53 -8.24 19.23
C HIS A 566 2.46 -7.44 20.00
N TYR A 567 1.55 -6.77 19.28
CA TYR A 567 0.41 -6.05 19.87
C TYR A 567 -0.69 -6.97 20.42
N MET A 568 -0.86 -8.17 19.87
CA MET A 568 -1.88 -9.13 20.32
C MET A 568 -1.32 -10.27 21.19
N LYS A 569 -0.01 -10.26 21.46
CA LYS A 569 0.70 -11.16 22.36
C LYS A 569 0.60 -12.62 21.90
N ILE A 570 0.82 -12.81 20.60
CA ILE A 570 0.80 -14.12 19.96
C ILE A 570 2.22 -14.72 19.98
N PRO A 571 2.38 -16.01 20.33
CA PRO A 571 3.69 -16.67 20.31
C PRO A 571 4.40 -16.49 18.95
N PRO A 572 5.63 -15.93 18.90
CA PRO A 572 6.33 -15.63 17.65
C PRO A 572 6.55 -16.84 16.73
N ARG A 573 6.79 -18.03 17.28
CA ARG A 573 6.94 -19.27 16.50
C ARG A 573 5.64 -19.68 15.80
N ALA A 574 4.49 -19.43 16.42
CA ALA A 574 3.20 -19.69 15.80
C ALA A 574 2.93 -18.71 14.65
N MET A 575 3.28 -17.43 14.83
CA MET A 575 3.21 -16.40 13.79
C MET A 575 4.02 -16.80 12.56
N PHE A 576 5.30 -17.17 12.76
CA PHE A 576 6.18 -17.63 11.68
C PHE A 576 5.57 -18.80 10.90
N MET A 577 5.07 -19.81 11.61
CA MET A 577 4.45 -20.99 11.00
C MET A 577 3.20 -20.63 10.19
N ALA A 578 2.31 -19.80 10.73
CA ALA A 578 1.06 -19.43 10.05
C ALA A 578 1.33 -18.64 8.77
N GLN A 579 2.33 -17.76 8.78
CA GLN A 579 2.73 -17.02 7.58
C GLN A 579 3.38 -17.92 6.54
N VAL A 580 4.36 -18.75 6.92
CA VAL A 580 5.04 -19.64 5.95
C VAL A 580 4.05 -20.58 5.29
N VAL A 581 3.18 -21.24 6.06
CA VAL A 581 2.21 -22.18 5.50
C VAL A 581 1.11 -21.45 4.75
N GLY A 582 0.60 -20.34 5.28
CA GLY A 582 -0.40 -19.50 4.61
C GLY A 582 0.09 -19.01 3.26
N THR A 583 1.33 -18.55 3.15
CA THR A 583 1.93 -18.08 1.90
C THR A 583 2.10 -19.19 0.87
N ILE A 584 2.47 -20.40 1.28
CA ILE A 584 2.54 -21.56 0.37
C ILE A 584 1.15 -21.91 -0.18
N VAL A 585 0.14 -21.95 0.69
CA VAL A 585 -1.25 -22.20 0.27
C VAL A 585 -1.75 -21.09 -0.65
N ALA A 586 -1.52 -19.82 -0.30
CA ALA A 586 -1.92 -18.68 -1.10
C ALA A 586 -1.27 -18.70 -2.49
N ALA A 587 0.05 -18.95 -2.56
CA ALA A 587 0.79 -19.08 -3.81
C ALA A 587 0.19 -20.15 -4.75
N LEU A 588 -0.15 -21.32 -4.21
CA LEU A 588 -0.76 -22.42 -4.97
C LEU A 588 -2.14 -22.05 -5.50
N VAL A 589 -3.00 -21.47 -4.65
CA VAL A 589 -4.37 -21.11 -5.03
C VAL A 589 -4.37 -19.98 -6.04
N HIS A 590 -3.61 -18.91 -5.79
CA HIS A 590 -3.47 -17.78 -6.70
C HIS A 590 -2.99 -18.25 -8.09
N LEU A 591 -1.93 -19.05 -8.16
CA LEU A 591 -1.45 -19.55 -9.46
C LEU A 591 -2.49 -20.44 -10.14
N SER A 592 -3.13 -21.36 -9.40
CA SER A 592 -4.14 -22.26 -9.97
C SER A 592 -5.36 -21.50 -10.50
N THR A 593 -5.83 -20.49 -9.78
CA THR A 593 -6.95 -19.64 -10.21
C THR A 593 -6.57 -18.81 -11.42
N ALA A 594 -5.39 -18.19 -11.44
CA ALA A 594 -4.91 -17.46 -12.60
C ALA A 594 -4.79 -18.37 -13.83
N TRP A 595 -4.25 -19.57 -13.65
CA TRP A 595 -4.12 -20.57 -14.71
C TRP A 595 -5.46 -20.96 -15.30
N TRP A 596 -6.42 -21.28 -14.45
CA TRP A 596 -7.79 -21.61 -14.84
C TRP A 596 -8.45 -20.45 -15.62
N LEU A 597 -8.31 -19.21 -15.16
CA LEU A 597 -8.92 -18.05 -15.83
C LEU A 597 -8.32 -17.80 -17.22
N MET A 598 -7.00 -17.94 -17.36
CA MET A 598 -6.33 -17.79 -18.66
C MET A 598 -6.74 -18.87 -19.68
N GLU A 599 -7.11 -20.07 -19.22
CA GLU A 599 -7.58 -21.15 -20.10
C GLU A 599 -9.09 -21.08 -20.38
N ALA A 600 -9.89 -20.60 -19.42
CA ALA A 600 -11.35 -20.59 -19.51
C ALA A 600 -11.91 -19.34 -20.23
N ILE A 601 -11.25 -18.18 -20.12
CA ILE A 601 -11.75 -16.92 -20.69
C ILE A 601 -11.03 -16.64 -22.03
N PRO A 602 -11.72 -16.68 -23.18
CA PRO A 602 -11.11 -16.36 -24.46
C PRO A 602 -10.74 -14.87 -24.52
N ASN A 603 -9.59 -14.56 -25.13
CA ASN A 603 -9.08 -13.19 -25.32
C ASN A 603 -8.98 -12.38 -24.01
N LEU A 604 -8.69 -13.04 -22.89
CA LEU A 604 -8.46 -12.39 -21.59
C LEU A 604 -7.38 -11.31 -21.73
N CYS A 605 -7.66 -10.10 -21.23
CA CYS A 605 -6.79 -8.92 -21.28
C CYS A 605 -6.59 -8.28 -22.67
N ASP A 606 -7.16 -8.80 -23.76
CA ASP A 606 -7.06 -8.21 -25.09
C ASP A 606 -8.13 -7.11 -25.28
N ARG A 607 -7.76 -5.85 -25.06
CA ARG A 607 -8.70 -4.71 -25.07
C ARG A 607 -9.36 -4.48 -26.45
N GLU A 608 -8.73 -4.92 -27.55
CA GLU A 608 -9.25 -4.72 -28.91
C GLU A 608 -10.23 -5.82 -29.30
N SER A 609 -9.94 -7.07 -28.92
CA SER A 609 -10.76 -8.24 -29.25
C SER A 609 -11.93 -8.46 -28.28
N LEU A 610 -11.97 -7.73 -27.15
CA LEU A 610 -13.02 -7.87 -26.14
C LEU A 610 -14.31 -7.14 -26.54
N PRO A 611 -15.50 -7.69 -26.19
CA PRO A 611 -16.77 -6.98 -26.40
C PRO A 611 -16.78 -5.62 -25.67
N PRO A 612 -17.46 -4.59 -26.24
CA PRO A 612 -17.64 -3.30 -25.58
C PRO A 612 -18.24 -3.47 -24.18
N GLY A 613 -17.59 -2.89 -23.17
CA GLY A 613 -18.03 -3.00 -21.77
C GLY A 613 -17.58 -4.28 -21.04
N SER A 614 -16.75 -5.13 -21.66
CA SER A 614 -16.17 -6.29 -20.98
C SER A 614 -15.42 -5.87 -19.70
N PRO A 615 -15.62 -6.56 -18.57
CA PRO A 615 -14.89 -6.27 -17.36
C PRO A 615 -13.44 -6.75 -17.41
N TRP A 616 -13.04 -7.61 -18.36
CA TRP A 616 -11.78 -8.35 -18.34
C TRP A 616 -10.60 -7.63 -19.00
N THR A 617 -10.41 -6.34 -18.71
CA THR A 617 -9.41 -5.48 -19.38
C THR A 617 -8.00 -5.52 -18.76
N CYS A 618 -7.84 -6.12 -17.57
CA CYS A 618 -6.57 -6.35 -16.87
C CYS A 618 -5.63 -5.12 -16.81
N PRO A 619 -6.05 -3.98 -16.22
CA PRO A 619 -5.26 -2.75 -16.25
C PRO A 619 -3.87 -2.90 -15.62
N SER A 620 -3.77 -3.59 -14.49
CA SER A 620 -2.48 -3.81 -13.80
C SER A 620 -1.51 -4.68 -14.61
N ASP A 621 -2.02 -5.69 -15.33
CA ASP A 621 -1.19 -6.56 -16.17
C ASP A 621 -0.72 -5.85 -17.45
N HIS A 622 -1.54 -4.96 -18.02
CA HIS A 622 -1.13 -4.06 -19.11
C HIS A 622 0.04 -3.18 -18.68
N VAL A 623 -0.08 -2.45 -17.56
CA VAL A 623 1.02 -1.61 -17.05
C VAL A 623 2.28 -2.44 -16.76
N PHE A 624 2.12 -3.67 -16.25
CA PHE A 624 3.26 -4.56 -16.03
C PHE A 624 3.94 -5.00 -17.33
N TYR A 625 3.15 -5.33 -18.35
CA TYR A 625 3.63 -5.68 -19.69
C TYR A 625 4.31 -4.49 -20.37
N ASP A 626 3.69 -3.32 -20.37
CA ASP A 626 4.24 -2.08 -20.94
C ASP A 626 5.57 -1.70 -20.27
N ALA A 627 5.65 -1.84 -18.93
CA ALA A 627 6.91 -1.67 -18.21
C ALA A 627 8.00 -2.65 -18.70
N SER A 628 7.65 -3.91 -19.00
CA SER A 628 8.60 -4.90 -19.55
C SER A 628 9.17 -4.48 -20.91
N VAL A 629 8.37 -3.79 -21.72
CA VAL A 629 8.77 -3.28 -23.03
C VAL A 629 9.70 -2.08 -22.87
N ILE A 630 9.31 -1.11 -22.03
CA ILE A 630 10.07 0.11 -21.75
C ILE A 630 11.45 -0.25 -21.19
N TRP A 631 11.48 -1.03 -20.11
CA TRP A 631 12.71 -1.25 -19.34
C TRP A 631 13.50 -2.49 -19.78
N GLY A 632 12.82 -3.49 -20.33
CA GLY A 632 13.43 -4.78 -20.68
C GLY A 632 13.74 -4.94 -22.17
N LEU A 633 12.72 -4.81 -23.02
CA LEU A 633 12.84 -5.03 -24.46
C LEU A 633 13.64 -3.92 -25.15
N ILE A 634 13.16 -2.67 -25.08
CA ILE A 634 13.83 -1.50 -25.67
C ILE A 634 15.04 -1.12 -24.82
N GLY A 635 14.84 -1.12 -23.50
CA GLY A 635 15.85 -0.87 -22.50
C GLY A 635 15.99 0.62 -22.15
N PRO A 636 16.40 0.93 -20.91
CA PRO A 636 16.46 2.29 -20.41
C PRO A 636 17.44 3.17 -21.19
N ARG A 637 18.50 2.61 -21.80
CA ARG A 637 19.45 3.37 -22.62
C ARG A 637 18.79 4.06 -23.83
N ARG A 638 17.80 3.42 -24.45
CA ARG A 638 17.08 3.94 -25.63
C ARG A 638 15.85 4.78 -25.30
N ILE A 639 15.48 4.89 -24.03
CA ILE A 639 14.33 5.71 -23.59
C ILE A 639 14.81 6.88 -22.72
N PHE A 640 15.57 6.58 -21.67
CA PHE A 640 16.07 7.54 -20.68
C PHE A 640 17.59 7.75 -20.77
N GLY A 641 18.30 7.10 -21.68
CA GLY A 641 19.76 7.23 -21.83
C GLY A 641 20.18 8.20 -22.92
N ASP A 642 21.43 8.05 -23.36
CA ASP A 642 22.06 8.82 -24.45
C ASP A 642 21.36 8.64 -25.80
N LEU A 643 20.70 7.50 -26.01
CA LEU A 643 19.97 7.17 -27.24
C LEU A 643 18.48 7.50 -27.18
N GLY A 644 17.98 7.97 -26.04
CA GLY A 644 16.55 8.14 -25.77
C GLY A 644 16.05 9.58 -25.75
N HIS A 645 14.74 9.73 -25.87
CA HIS A 645 14.09 11.05 -25.88
C HIS A 645 13.93 11.66 -24.47
N TYR A 646 13.94 10.85 -23.41
CA TYR A 646 13.61 11.24 -22.04
C TYR A 646 14.83 11.32 -21.10
N SER A 647 16.02 11.59 -21.64
CA SER A 647 17.28 11.58 -20.88
C SER A 647 17.31 12.54 -19.68
N ALA A 648 16.65 13.69 -19.80
CA ALA A 648 16.58 14.69 -18.72
C ALA A 648 15.77 14.22 -17.50
N ILE A 649 14.94 13.18 -17.61
CA ILE A 649 14.19 12.63 -16.48
C ILE A 649 15.13 12.03 -15.41
N ASN A 650 16.35 11.62 -15.76
CA ASN A 650 17.32 11.13 -14.79
C ASN A 650 17.74 12.19 -13.75
N TRP A 651 17.57 13.49 -14.03
CA TRP A 651 17.85 14.55 -13.06
C TRP A 651 16.94 14.48 -11.82
N PHE A 652 15.82 13.77 -11.90
CA PHE A 652 14.97 13.51 -10.75
C PHE A 652 15.68 12.69 -9.66
N PHE A 653 16.66 11.83 -9.98
CA PHE A 653 17.50 11.19 -8.96
C PHE A 653 18.26 12.22 -8.12
N LEU A 654 18.83 13.24 -8.77
CA LEU A 654 19.53 14.29 -8.06
C LEU A 654 18.55 15.16 -7.25
N GLY A 655 17.43 15.55 -7.85
CA GLY A 655 16.37 16.30 -7.16
C GLY A 655 15.85 15.58 -5.93
N GLY A 656 15.65 14.26 -6.04
CA GLY A 656 15.26 13.40 -4.94
C GLY A 656 16.30 13.28 -3.84
N ALA A 657 17.59 13.22 -4.18
CA ALA A 657 18.66 13.22 -3.18
C ALA A 657 18.79 14.55 -2.43
N ILE A 658 18.58 15.68 -3.12
CA ILE A 658 18.71 17.03 -2.55
C ILE A 658 17.51 17.41 -1.68
N ALA A 659 16.29 17.05 -2.09
CA ALA A 659 15.08 17.52 -1.42
C ALA A 659 15.01 17.20 0.09
N PRO A 660 15.38 16.01 0.60
CA PRO A 660 15.43 15.74 2.04
C PRO A 660 16.50 16.56 2.76
N ILE A 661 17.62 16.89 2.11
CA ILE A 661 18.69 17.72 2.68
C ILE A 661 18.14 19.12 2.97
N LEU A 662 17.37 19.69 2.03
CA LEU A 662 16.74 21.00 2.21
C LEU A 662 15.77 21.02 3.39
N VAL A 663 14.93 19.99 3.50
CA VAL A 663 13.98 19.85 4.62
C VAL A 663 14.73 19.67 5.95
N TRP A 664 15.80 18.87 5.96
CA TRP A 664 16.62 18.65 7.15
C TRP A 664 17.33 19.92 7.61
N LEU A 665 17.89 20.70 6.68
CA LEU A 665 18.49 22.00 6.97
C LEU A 665 17.43 22.98 7.52
N ALA A 666 16.25 23.03 6.91
CA ALA A 666 15.15 23.86 7.40
C ALA A 666 14.74 23.45 8.83
N HIS A 667 14.67 22.16 9.13
CA HIS A 667 14.38 21.66 10.47
C HIS A 667 15.45 22.07 11.50
N LYS A 668 16.73 22.11 11.09
CA LYS A 668 17.85 22.56 11.96
C LYS A 668 17.88 24.07 12.16
N VAL A 669 17.57 24.86 11.13
CA VAL A 669 17.56 26.33 11.19
C VAL A 669 16.35 26.85 11.96
N PHE A 670 15.20 26.17 11.86
CA PHE A 670 13.95 26.57 12.51
C PHE A 670 13.49 25.53 13.56
N PRO A 671 14.24 25.32 14.66
CA PRO A 671 13.93 24.28 15.64
C PRO A 671 12.58 24.48 16.35
N ASN A 672 12.10 25.73 16.42
CA ASN A 672 10.81 26.07 17.01
C ASN A 672 9.61 25.61 16.16
N GLN A 673 9.81 25.28 14.88
CA GLN A 673 8.76 24.90 13.95
C GLN A 673 8.70 23.37 13.81
N HIS A 674 8.05 22.71 14.78
CA HIS A 674 7.98 21.25 14.86
C HIS A 674 7.33 20.58 13.63
N TRP A 675 6.44 21.28 12.90
CA TRP A 675 5.79 20.73 11.71
C TRP A 675 6.75 20.45 10.56
N ILE A 676 7.91 21.12 10.49
CA ILE A 676 8.93 20.87 9.46
C ILE A 676 9.51 19.46 9.59
N GLY A 677 9.62 18.94 10.82
CA GLY A 677 10.05 17.57 11.08
C GLY A 677 9.04 16.51 10.61
N LEU A 678 7.80 16.90 10.29
CA LEU A 678 6.76 16.00 9.77
C LEU A 678 6.72 15.96 8.23
N ILE A 679 7.55 16.76 7.56
CA ILE A 679 7.68 16.74 6.10
C ILE A 679 8.49 15.51 5.71
N SER A 680 7.83 14.55 5.10
CA SER A 680 8.46 13.34 4.60
C SER A 680 8.60 13.45 3.08
N THR A 681 9.77 13.90 2.63
CA THR A 681 10.10 14.03 1.22
C THR A 681 9.86 12.75 0.42
N PRO A 682 10.22 11.54 0.90
CA PRO A 682 9.92 10.30 0.20
C PRO A 682 8.42 10.08 -0.03
N VAL A 683 7.57 10.47 0.93
CA VAL A 683 6.11 10.34 0.83
C VAL A 683 5.52 11.38 -0.12
N ILE A 684 6.04 12.61 -0.13
CA ILE A 684 5.64 13.64 -1.10
C ILE A 684 5.98 13.17 -2.51
N LEU A 685 7.23 12.77 -2.73
CA LEU A 685 7.69 12.35 -4.06
C LEU A 685 7.10 11.00 -4.47
N GLY A 686 6.76 10.16 -3.50
CA GLY A 686 6.08 8.89 -3.69
C GLY A 686 4.56 8.99 -3.79
N GLY A 687 4.01 10.21 -3.71
CA GLY A 687 2.58 10.45 -3.62
C GLY A 687 1.78 10.08 -4.87
N THR A 688 2.40 9.75 -6.00
CA THR A 688 1.70 9.33 -7.23
C THR A 688 2.22 8.00 -7.80
N LEU A 689 2.95 7.20 -7.01
CA LEU A 689 3.63 5.98 -7.49
C LEU A 689 2.70 4.92 -8.09
N HIS A 690 1.41 4.91 -7.70
CA HIS A 690 0.42 3.97 -8.23
C HIS A 690 -0.29 4.46 -9.51
N MET A 691 0.08 5.61 -10.07
CA MET A 691 -0.52 6.20 -11.28
C MET A 691 0.37 5.98 -12.50
N PRO A 692 -0.02 5.17 -13.51
CA PRO A 692 -1.19 4.29 -13.60
C PRO A 692 -1.01 2.94 -12.84
N PRO A 693 -2.08 2.15 -12.57
CA PRO A 693 -3.47 2.30 -13.05
C PRO A 693 -4.39 3.13 -12.13
N ALA A 694 -3.90 3.61 -10.98
CA ALA A 694 -4.69 4.51 -10.14
C ALA A 694 -5.00 5.81 -10.88
N THR A 695 -6.20 6.36 -10.69
CA THR A 695 -6.66 7.57 -11.38
C THR A 695 -6.82 8.73 -10.39
N SER A 696 -7.01 9.94 -10.91
CA SER A 696 -7.04 11.16 -10.09
C SER A 696 -8.15 11.15 -9.05
N VAL A 697 -9.32 10.59 -9.38
CA VAL A 697 -10.46 10.47 -8.45
C VAL A 697 -10.14 9.62 -7.22
N ASN A 698 -9.31 8.57 -7.35
CA ASN A 698 -8.88 7.75 -6.22
C ASN A 698 -8.12 8.59 -5.19
N TYR A 699 -7.20 9.46 -5.66
CA TYR A 699 -6.38 10.30 -4.78
C TYR A 699 -7.18 11.44 -4.16
N ILE A 700 -7.98 12.16 -4.96
CA ILE A 700 -8.77 13.31 -4.48
C ILE A 700 -9.74 12.86 -3.38
N THR A 701 -10.44 11.74 -3.61
CA THR A 701 -11.40 11.21 -2.65
C THR A 701 -10.70 10.67 -1.39
N TRP A 702 -9.57 9.97 -1.56
CA TRP A 702 -8.76 9.49 -0.42
C TRP A 702 -8.25 10.64 0.45
N ILE A 703 -7.73 11.70 -0.17
CA ILE A 703 -7.26 12.92 0.53
C ILE A 703 -8.42 13.60 1.28
N ALA A 704 -9.59 13.73 0.64
CA ALA A 704 -10.76 14.36 1.25
C ALA A 704 -11.22 13.62 2.52
N ILE A 705 -11.32 12.30 2.46
CA ILE A 705 -11.70 11.47 3.61
C ILE A 705 -10.60 11.46 4.67
N GLY A 706 -9.33 11.38 4.27
CA GLY A 706 -8.18 11.49 5.16
C GLY A 706 -8.13 12.82 5.91
N PHE A 707 -8.51 13.93 5.27
CA PHE A 707 -8.66 15.24 5.92
C PHE A 707 -9.85 15.27 6.87
N ALA A 708 -11.02 14.78 6.46
CA ALA A 708 -12.20 14.75 7.30
C ALA A 708 -11.97 13.92 8.58
N SER A 709 -11.36 12.75 8.47
CA SER A 709 -11.04 11.92 9.64
C SER A 709 -9.81 12.42 10.41
N GLY A 710 -8.67 12.53 9.74
CA GLY A 710 -7.37 12.76 10.36
C GLY A 710 -7.14 14.19 10.86
N PHE A 711 -7.80 15.19 10.26
CA PHE A 711 -7.71 16.59 10.71
C PHE A 711 -8.96 17.03 11.46
N ILE A 712 -10.14 16.96 10.84
CA ILE A 712 -11.38 17.50 11.44
C ILE A 712 -11.82 16.65 12.62
N ALA A 713 -12.09 15.36 12.41
CA ALA A 713 -12.59 14.48 13.46
C ALA A 713 -11.58 14.30 14.59
N TYR A 714 -10.29 14.16 14.28
CA TYR A 714 -9.23 14.07 15.29
C TYR A 714 -9.11 15.35 16.15
N ARG A 715 -9.26 16.54 15.56
CA ARG A 715 -9.09 17.83 16.25
C ARG A 715 -10.32 18.28 17.03
N TYR A 716 -11.51 18.13 16.46
CA TYR A 716 -12.76 18.64 17.03
C TYR A 716 -13.57 17.57 17.77
N TYR A 717 -13.38 16.29 17.44
CA TYR A 717 -14.17 15.17 17.98
C TYR A 717 -13.27 14.01 18.45
N ARG A 718 -12.19 14.33 19.18
CA ARG A 718 -11.13 13.38 19.60
C ARG A 718 -11.66 12.12 20.32
N ASP A 719 -12.66 12.28 21.19
CA ASP A 719 -13.25 11.15 21.93
C ASP A 719 -14.00 10.18 21.00
N TRP A 720 -14.67 10.71 19.99
CA TRP A 720 -15.33 9.89 18.97
C TRP A 720 -14.30 9.23 18.06
N TRP A 721 -13.31 9.99 17.60
CA TRP A 721 -12.27 9.49 16.70
C TRP A 721 -11.48 8.33 17.33
N SER A 722 -10.99 8.52 18.56
CA SER A 722 -10.18 7.51 19.26
C SER A 722 -10.91 6.19 19.46
N ARG A 723 -12.23 6.22 19.67
CA ARG A 723 -13.05 5.04 19.89
C ARG A 723 -13.52 4.38 18.59
N ASN A 724 -13.89 5.17 17.59
CA ASN A 724 -14.68 4.70 16.46
C ASN A 724 -13.94 4.74 15.11
N ASN A 725 -12.88 5.54 14.94
CA ASN A 725 -12.26 5.73 13.62
C ASN A 725 -11.75 4.42 13.00
N TYR A 726 -10.94 3.68 13.75
CA TYR A 726 -10.39 2.40 13.28
C TYR A 726 -11.47 1.33 13.10
N VAL A 727 -12.53 1.39 13.90
CA VAL A 727 -13.68 0.48 13.80
C VAL A 727 -14.52 0.79 12.57
N LEU A 728 -14.71 2.07 12.26
CA LEU A 728 -15.38 2.54 11.05
C LEU A 728 -14.63 2.07 9.81
N SER A 729 -13.30 2.21 9.79
CA SER A 729 -12.47 1.69 8.68
C SER A 729 -12.72 0.19 8.45
N GLY A 730 -12.64 -0.63 9.50
CA GLY A 730 -12.86 -2.07 9.36
C GLY A 730 -14.28 -2.43 8.95
N ALA A 731 -15.29 -1.67 9.39
CA ALA A 731 -16.69 -1.87 9.01
C ALA A 731 -16.95 -1.52 7.54
N LEU A 732 -16.36 -0.44 7.03
CA LEU A 732 -16.47 -0.02 5.63
C LEU A 732 -15.78 -1.02 4.69
N ASP A 733 -14.58 -1.49 5.04
CA ASP A 733 -13.85 -2.50 4.26
C ASP A 733 -14.64 -3.81 4.16
N ALA A 734 -15.19 -4.27 5.28
CA ALA A 734 -15.94 -5.51 5.32
C ALA A 734 -17.29 -5.42 4.61
N GLY A 735 -18.07 -4.36 4.86
CA GLY A 735 -19.37 -4.15 4.23
C GLY A 735 -19.26 -4.11 2.70
N LEU A 736 -18.27 -3.37 2.19
CA LEU A 736 -17.88 -3.37 0.78
C LEU A 736 -17.61 -4.79 0.28
N ALA A 737 -16.71 -5.53 0.94
CA ALA A 737 -16.29 -6.84 0.48
C ALA A 737 -17.44 -7.86 0.40
N PHE A 738 -18.28 -7.97 1.43
CA PHE A 738 -19.39 -8.94 1.42
C PHE A 738 -20.45 -8.57 0.38
N MET A 739 -20.77 -7.29 0.21
CA MET A 739 -21.74 -6.87 -0.80
C MET A 739 -21.19 -7.09 -2.21
N ALA A 740 -19.91 -6.81 -2.44
CA ALA A 740 -19.28 -7.03 -3.75
C ALA A 740 -19.30 -8.50 -4.17
N VAL A 741 -18.98 -9.42 -3.25
CA VAL A 741 -19.09 -10.86 -3.49
C VAL A 741 -20.53 -11.27 -3.78
N LEU A 742 -21.50 -10.73 -3.02
CA LEU A 742 -22.93 -11.02 -3.22
C LEU A 742 -23.42 -10.55 -4.59
N LEU A 743 -23.14 -9.29 -4.97
CA LEU A 743 -23.49 -8.74 -6.28
C LEU A 743 -22.89 -9.59 -7.41
N TYR A 744 -21.65 -10.01 -7.25
CA TYR A 744 -21.00 -10.84 -8.24
C TYR A 744 -21.68 -12.21 -8.39
N VAL A 745 -21.93 -12.93 -7.29
CA VAL A 745 -22.55 -14.26 -7.33
C VAL A 745 -23.99 -14.20 -7.83
N CYS A 746 -24.78 -13.21 -7.39
CA CYS A 746 -26.20 -13.12 -7.73
C CYS A 746 -26.48 -12.50 -9.11
N LEU A 747 -25.66 -11.55 -9.56
CA LEU A 747 -25.95 -10.75 -10.76
C LEU A 747 -24.83 -10.88 -11.80
N GLY A 748 -23.57 -10.72 -11.35
CA GLY A 748 -22.40 -10.76 -12.23
C GLY A 748 -22.22 -12.09 -12.96
N MET A 749 -22.39 -13.22 -12.27
CA MET A 749 -22.29 -14.56 -12.85
C MET A 749 -23.42 -14.89 -13.85
N HIS A 750 -24.59 -14.29 -13.66
CA HIS A 750 -25.74 -14.47 -14.55
C HIS A 750 -25.76 -13.45 -15.70
N HIS A 751 -24.71 -12.65 -15.86
CA HIS A 751 -24.59 -11.59 -16.86
C HIS A 751 -25.79 -10.62 -16.87
N VAL A 752 -26.37 -10.38 -15.70
CA VAL A 752 -27.46 -9.41 -15.55
C VAL A 752 -26.83 -8.04 -15.38
N SER A 753 -27.00 -7.16 -16.37
CA SER A 753 -26.54 -5.77 -16.34
C SER A 753 -27.72 -4.82 -16.53
N LEU A 754 -27.70 -3.68 -15.83
CA LEU A 754 -28.64 -2.60 -16.04
C LEU A 754 -28.01 -1.57 -16.99
N ASP A 755 -28.74 -1.22 -18.05
CA ASP A 755 -28.35 -0.16 -18.99
C ASP A 755 -29.29 1.03 -18.83
N TRP A 756 -28.80 2.11 -18.23
CA TRP A 756 -29.51 3.37 -18.02
C TRP A 756 -28.50 4.50 -17.78
N TRP A 757 -28.96 5.75 -17.60
CA TRP A 757 -28.08 6.92 -17.48
C TRP A 757 -27.06 6.86 -16.31
N GLY A 758 -27.27 5.98 -15.33
CA GLY A 758 -26.36 5.73 -14.22
C GLY A 758 -25.26 4.69 -14.52
N SER A 759 -25.33 3.97 -15.64
CA SER A 759 -24.45 2.86 -16.00
C SER A 759 -23.07 3.31 -16.53
N ASP A 760 -22.98 4.48 -17.14
CA ASP A 760 -21.70 5.07 -17.55
C ASP A 760 -20.94 5.62 -16.35
N SER A 761 -19.73 5.08 -16.09
CA SER A 761 -18.94 5.40 -14.89
C SER A 761 -18.49 6.85 -14.78
N GLU A 762 -18.46 7.63 -15.86
CA GLU A 762 -18.03 9.04 -15.81
C GLU A 762 -18.60 9.95 -16.92
N GLY A 763 -18.75 9.45 -18.15
CA GLY A 763 -19.26 10.24 -19.28
C GLY A 763 -18.32 11.30 -19.86
N CYS A 764 -17.05 11.35 -19.45
CA CYS A 764 -16.03 12.30 -19.95
C CYS A 764 -15.24 11.78 -21.16
N LEU A 765 -15.90 11.34 -22.24
CA LEU A 765 -15.22 10.65 -23.36
C LEU A 765 -14.10 11.48 -24.04
N LEU A 766 -14.26 12.80 -24.13
CA LEU A 766 -13.27 13.69 -24.75
C LEU A 766 -11.97 13.87 -23.95
N ALA A 767 -11.87 13.34 -22.72
CA ALA A 767 -10.69 13.53 -21.87
C ALA A 767 -9.45 12.83 -22.44
N SER A 768 -9.65 11.71 -23.15
CA SER A 768 -8.57 10.97 -23.82
C SER A 768 -8.11 11.61 -25.13
N CYS A 769 -8.75 12.68 -25.61
CA CYS A 769 -8.40 13.28 -26.88
C CYS A 769 -7.09 14.08 -26.78
N PRO A 770 -6.13 13.85 -27.70
CA PRO A 770 -4.95 14.72 -27.86
C PRO A 770 -5.35 16.15 -28.25
N THR A 771 -4.43 17.12 -28.10
CA THR A 771 -4.68 18.54 -28.44
C THR A 771 -3.69 19.10 -29.47
N ALA A 772 -2.97 18.22 -30.16
CA ALA A 772 -2.12 18.60 -31.27
C ALA A 772 -2.94 19.18 -32.45
N PRO A 773 -2.35 20.08 -33.27
CA PRO A 773 -3.00 20.55 -34.49
C PRO A 773 -3.33 19.37 -35.42
N GLY A 774 -4.55 19.29 -35.94
CA GLY A 774 -5.00 18.19 -36.83
C GLY A 774 -5.86 17.10 -36.18
N VAL A 775 -6.25 17.25 -34.91
CA VAL A 775 -7.22 16.35 -34.25
C VAL A 775 -8.63 16.63 -34.78
N ILE A 776 -9.26 15.63 -35.42
CA ILE A 776 -10.65 15.71 -35.90
C ILE A 776 -11.57 15.00 -34.91
N LEU A 777 -12.62 15.69 -34.47
CA LEU A 777 -13.72 15.09 -33.71
C LEU A 777 -14.68 14.40 -34.69
N LYS A 778 -14.65 13.06 -34.76
CA LYS A 778 -15.71 12.29 -35.44
C LYS A 778 -16.84 12.05 -34.45
N GLY A 779 -17.97 12.71 -34.68
CA GLY A 779 -19.21 12.46 -33.94
C GLY A 779 -20.08 11.44 -34.67
N ALA A 780 -20.42 10.32 -34.03
CA ALA A 780 -21.57 9.52 -34.45
C ALA A 780 -22.84 10.25 -33.99
N GLY A 781 -23.64 10.76 -34.93
CA GLY A 781 -24.86 11.50 -34.62
C GLY A 781 -25.90 10.65 -33.90
N GLY A 782 -26.04 10.85 -32.59
CA GLY A 782 -27.11 10.30 -31.76
C GLY A 782 -26.81 10.46 -30.26
N PRO A 783 -27.81 10.49 -29.37
CA PRO A 783 -27.62 10.66 -27.92
C PRO A 783 -26.86 9.50 -27.23
N ALA A 784 -26.48 8.47 -27.99
CA ALA A 784 -25.66 7.34 -27.56
C ALA A 784 -24.41 7.10 -28.46
N GLY A 785 -24.07 8.06 -29.34
CA GLY A 785 -22.93 7.94 -30.24
C GLY A 785 -21.63 8.41 -29.59
N GLY A 786 -20.66 7.51 -29.43
CA GLY A 786 -19.33 7.86 -28.92
C GLY A 786 -18.60 8.85 -29.82
N PHE A 787 -17.89 9.81 -29.23
CA PHE A 787 -16.93 10.66 -29.93
C PHE A 787 -15.61 9.91 -30.08
N SER A 788 -15.05 9.87 -31.30
CA SER A 788 -13.68 9.40 -31.54
C SER A 788 -12.79 10.55 -31.96
N CYS A 789 -11.57 10.58 -31.43
CA CYS A 789 -10.54 11.58 -31.72
C CYS A 789 -9.40 10.91 -32.47
N GLU A 790 -9.25 11.24 -33.76
CA GLU A 790 -8.14 10.77 -34.58
C GLU A 790 -7.25 11.95 -34.98
N LEU A 791 -5.95 11.77 -34.86
CA LEU A 791 -4.93 12.64 -35.44
C LEU A 791 -4.76 12.28 -36.93
N GLU A 792 -4.93 13.25 -37.83
CA GLU A 792 -4.58 13.04 -39.23
C GLU A 792 -3.07 12.78 -39.39
N PRO A 793 -2.64 11.77 -40.17
CA PRO A 793 -1.23 11.62 -40.50
C PRO A 793 -0.77 12.83 -41.31
N GLU A 794 0.40 13.40 -40.97
CA GLU A 794 1.06 14.41 -41.80
C GLU A 794 1.15 13.89 -43.25
N PRO A 795 0.82 14.70 -44.27
CA PRO A 795 1.04 14.30 -45.65
C PRO A 795 2.54 14.04 -45.83
N ALA A 796 2.88 12.82 -46.25
CA ALA A 796 4.25 12.45 -46.56
C ALA A 796 4.86 13.52 -47.46
N THR A 797 5.94 14.15 -47.00
CA THR A 797 6.72 15.07 -47.82
C THR A 797 7.25 14.24 -48.99
N ILE A 798 6.68 14.48 -50.18
CA ILE A 798 7.12 13.86 -51.42
C ILE A 798 8.54 14.36 -51.67
N GLU A 799 9.54 13.54 -51.37
CA GLU A 799 10.89 13.75 -51.89
C GLU A 799 10.80 13.83 -53.42
N PRO A 800 11.34 14.88 -54.07
CA PRO A 800 11.35 14.95 -55.52
C PRO A 800 12.24 13.84 -56.06
N ARG A 801 11.61 12.80 -56.65
CA ARG A 801 12.30 11.82 -57.49
C ARG A 801 13.02 12.57 -58.61
N PHE A 802 14.35 12.65 -58.52
CA PHE A 802 15.19 12.95 -59.66
C PHE A 802 14.99 11.86 -60.71
N ILE A 803 14.28 12.19 -61.78
CA ILE A 803 14.21 11.39 -63.00
C ILE A 803 15.58 11.52 -63.67
N LYS A 804 16.39 10.45 -63.61
CA LYS A 804 17.49 10.24 -64.55
C LYS A 804 16.85 9.88 -65.90
N LEU A 805 16.98 10.77 -66.87
CA LEU A 805 16.80 10.44 -68.29
C LEU A 805 18.06 9.71 -68.76
N GLU A 806 17.88 8.51 -69.33
CA GLU A 806 18.88 7.79 -70.14
C GLU A 806 19.10 8.48 -71.48
#